data_AF-A0A1D2R7T2-F1
#
_entry.id   AF-A0A1D2R7T2-F1
#
_cell.length_a   1.000
_cell.length_b   1.000
_cell.length_c   1.000
_cell.angle_alpha   90.00
_cell.angle_beta   90.00
_cell.angle_gamma   90.00
#
_symmetry.space_group_name_H-M   'P 1'
#
loop_
_entity.id
_entity.type
_entity.pdbx_description
1 polymer ?
#
loop_
_entity_poly.entity_id
_entity_poly.type
_entity_poly.pdbx_seq_one_letter_code
_entity_poly.pdbx_strand_id
1 'polypeptide(L)'
;MTNQSREWVCHNWYYIGWHWEWAGINGNDPASWYAAYQTEAEQNNYGDVIYAHIFNHSGQIVIQYWFFYPFNDFINNHEGDWEHINVVLDSSDPLTAQIVYVEYYFHEFYLICSTPSQDYFLAGTHPIVFVGGHGDYSCGGSHGSGEGSHGSYPSPGEWVDVAAATPCGRPNEYIAGDGRVINYSEFDVRLLNEPSQYNYVEHPEMGWLKANVLWGHVFVESPGQWTEALPWIGPDDVGEFAPQGPVYNMDAWNHLGVDSRFDLKQSGWPYDDVSQCGWVPPPLEPTLLSATATYPHQVTLSWNPSEGADGYIVYYGLSPRDYSTSIDVGNTTTYTVTGLTDWYHYYFSVVAYDANSKQSGYSNEVIAAIEVSCVNPLGSDANNGTGCDPEHAWRHIQFAIDHTSNTVCVAKGTYSEATNGETFPIQMKDGLVLMGVNDETIIDGGGAYYVVIGANDCEIEGLTIRGGAGTTIYCSNSGSVTISNNNIMKRLYGIRCLNSSATITSNTIQVEEMYTGASTGITLLHCPTAVISNNKIESNIAYGIGCDNSPALISHNLIINTRFQGIFCTGSLSPTILNNTIIPHSTAGGIFANWTNTSPVIKNNIICSSSPSDPGLYGIYCSNSFPEISYNDIWGFDNNYVGCEPGTGDISEDPKFVDPDNNNYHLQSNSPCIDAGDPNSPHDPDGTIADMGAYYYHQHPGCPYVFTRNGGESIEENNLLPLAELPESEGKDISDYYQIQKPFVPQDGKYKLEVREFENEHSWFDQLQLIAVDHPQEVKIAVSTSGKILSYKKLVKPIAAVDSLGRDFLKFIGSLSSIVMDSLSSYIPITSPRYIVA
;
A
#
# COMPACT_ATOMS: atom_id res chain seq x y z
N MET A 1 2.59 13.98 -22.44
CA MET A 1 3.19 14.87 -23.47
C MET A 1 4.21 14.02 -24.21
N THR A 2 3.94 13.60 -25.44
CA THR A 2 4.86 12.77 -26.23
C THR A 2 5.41 13.56 -27.42
N ASN A 3 6.68 13.33 -27.76
CA ASN A 3 7.29 13.84 -29.00
C ASN A 3 8.20 12.76 -29.57
N GLN A 4 7.96 12.36 -30.83
CA GLN A 4 8.78 11.36 -31.52
C GLN A 4 10.20 11.88 -31.79
N SER A 5 11.15 10.96 -31.65
CA SER A 5 12.59 11.19 -31.67
C SER A 5 13.13 11.65 -33.04
N ARG A 6 14.07 12.61 -32.99
CA ARG A 6 15.21 12.65 -33.90
C ARG A 6 16.48 12.87 -33.10
N GLU A 7 17.50 12.09 -33.45
CA GLU A 7 18.74 11.84 -32.72
C GLU A 7 19.55 13.07 -32.23
N TRP A 8 20.35 12.76 -31.19
CA TRP A 8 21.45 13.50 -30.56
C TRP A 8 21.03 14.69 -29.69
N VAL A 9 21.25 14.55 -28.36
CA VAL A 9 21.96 15.48 -27.45
C VAL A 9 21.52 15.24 -25.99
N CYS A 10 22.45 15.32 -25.05
CA CYS A 10 22.30 15.10 -23.60
C CYS A 10 21.21 15.95 -22.85
N HIS A 11 20.31 16.74 -23.50
CA HIS A 11 19.36 17.70 -22.85
C HIS A 11 18.02 17.96 -23.65
N ASN A 12 16.81 18.06 -23.03
CA ASN A 12 15.46 18.30 -23.69
C ASN A 12 14.40 19.22 -22.94
N TRP A 13 13.28 19.71 -23.58
CA TRP A 13 12.23 20.69 -23.06
C TRP A 13 10.73 20.54 -23.61
N TYR A 14 9.59 20.94 -22.92
CA TYR A 14 8.12 20.53 -23.22
C TYR A 14 6.87 21.54 -22.93
N TYR A 15 5.56 21.41 -23.48
CA TYR A 15 4.23 22.24 -23.37
C TYR A 15 2.74 21.55 -23.43
N ILE A 16 1.56 22.08 -22.89
CA ILE A 16 0.25 21.34 -22.51
C ILE A 16 -1.21 21.82 -23.04
N GLY A 17 -2.26 20.94 -23.28
CA GLY A 17 -3.74 21.14 -23.66
C GLY A 17 -4.80 20.07 -23.14
N TRP A 18 -6.16 20.12 -23.41
CA TRP A 18 -7.24 19.28 -22.74
C TRP A 18 -8.26 18.50 -23.63
N HIS A 19 -8.51 17.24 -23.29
CA HIS A 19 -9.49 16.26 -23.82
C HIS A 19 -9.61 15.13 -22.79
N TRP A 20 -10.47 14.14 -22.99
CA TRP A 20 -10.46 12.92 -22.18
C TRP A 20 -9.70 11.84 -22.96
N GLU A 21 -8.70 11.22 -22.33
CA GLU A 21 -7.95 10.08 -22.88
C GLU A 21 -8.25 8.88 -21.99
N TRP A 22 -8.89 7.87 -22.56
CA TRP A 22 -9.02 6.55 -21.96
C TRP A 22 -7.67 5.90 -21.75
N ALA A 23 -6.84 5.85 -22.81
CA ALA A 23 -5.55 5.17 -22.77
C ALA A 23 -4.45 5.98 -22.07
N GLY A 24 -4.82 7.11 -21.50
CA GLY A 24 -3.89 8.07 -20.90
C GLY A 24 -3.08 8.83 -21.95
N ILE A 25 -2.38 9.86 -21.47
CA ILE A 25 -1.75 10.92 -22.27
C ILE A 25 -0.62 10.48 -23.22
N ASN A 26 -0.23 9.20 -23.20
CA ASN A 26 0.87 8.66 -23.98
C ASN A 26 0.42 7.64 -25.02
N GLY A 27 -0.84 7.20 -24.99
CA GLY A 27 -1.41 6.29 -25.97
C GLY A 27 -2.34 7.01 -26.91
N ASN A 28 -1.80 7.64 -27.95
CA ASN A 28 -2.58 8.40 -28.93
C ASN A 28 -2.67 7.72 -30.29
N ASP A 29 -2.48 6.41 -30.30
CA ASP A 29 -2.59 5.55 -31.45
C ASP A 29 -3.40 4.29 -31.08
N PRO A 30 -3.94 3.60 -32.07
CA PRO A 30 -4.84 2.49 -31.81
C PRO A 30 -4.20 1.30 -31.10
N ALA A 31 -2.90 1.04 -31.32
CA ALA A 31 -2.19 -0.01 -30.62
C ALA A 31 -2.10 0.30 -29.12
N SER A 32 -1.88 1.57 -28.78
CA SER A 32 -1.85 2.02 -27.39
C SER A 32 -3.22 1.99 -26.73
N TRP A 33 -4.29 2.31 -27.47
CA TRP A 33 -5.66 2.17 -26.97
C TRP A 33 -6.05 0.73 -26.70
N TYR A 34 -5.69 -0.16 -27.64
CA TYR A 34 -5.86 -1.59 -27.48
C TYR A 34 -5.10 -2.11 -26.26
N ALA A 35 -3.85 -1.69 -26.07
CA ALA A 35 -3.06 -2.06 -24.89
C ALA A 35 -3.67 -1.53 -23.58
N ALA A 36 -4.17 -0.29 -23.57
CA ALA A 36 -4.85 0.27 -22.40
C ALA A 36 -6.18 -0.44 -22.10
N TYR A 37 -6.92 -0.82 -23.13
CA TYR A 37 -8.11 -1.66 -22.99
C TYR A 37 -7.77 -3.05 -22.47
N GLN A 38 -6.73 -3.72 -22.99
CA GLN A 38 -6.28 -5.01 -22.46
C GLN A 38 -5.86 -4.89 -21.00
N THR A 39 -5.11 -3.84 -20.67
CA THR A 39 -4.70 -3.54 -19.30
C THR A 39 -5.90 -3.32 -18.40
N GLU A 40 -6.88 -2.50 -18.81
CA GLU A 40 -8.09 -2.27 -18.03
C GLU A 40 -8.98 -3.50 -17.96
N ALA A 41 -9.04 -4.32 -19.01
CA ALA A 41 -9.74 -5.59 -18.99
C ALA A 41 -9.08 -6.56 -17.99
N GLU A 42 -7.77 -6.52 -17.81
CA GLU A 42 -7.06 -7.32 -16.82
C GLU A 42 -7.17 -6.74 -15.40
N GLN A 43 -7.14 -5.42 -15.26
CA GLN A 43 -6.99 -4.73 -13.96
C GLN A 43 -8.30 -4.19 -13.37
N ASN A 44 -9.28 -3.85 -14.20
CA ASN A 44 -10.58 -3.30 -13.83
C ASN A 44 -10.51 -2.06 -12.91
N ASN A 45 -9.60 -1.13 -13.20
CA ASN A 45 -9.33 0.02 -12.34
C ASN A 45 -10.51 1.01 -12.25
N TYR A 46 -11.31 1.14 -13.30
CA TYR A 46 -12.46 2.05 -13.33
C TYR A 46 -13.75 1.40 -12.80
N GLY A 47 -13.69 0.08 -12.55
CA GLY A 47 -14.82 -0.74 -12.18
C GLY A 47 -15.76 -0.98 -13.36
N ASP A 48 -16.38 -2.15 -13.37
CA ASP A 48 -17.35 -2.48 -14.41
C ASP A 48 -18.66 -1.76 -14.11
N VAL A 49 -18.82 -0.52 -14.60
CA VAL A 49 -20.05 0.25 -14.40
C VAL A 49 -20.95 0.07 -15.61
N ILE A 50 -22.19 -0.40 -15.38
CA ILE A 50 -23.23 -0.34 -16.41
C ILE A 50 -24.28 0.68 -15.98
N TYR A 51 -24.67 1.53 -16.92
CA TYR A 51 -25.73 2.48 -16.72
C TYR A 51 -27.05 1.92 -17.25
N ALA A 52 -27.99 1.65 -16.34
CA ALA A 52 -29.29 1.10 -16.69
C ALA A 52 -30.37 2.18 -16.65
N HIS A 53 -31.15 2.31 -17.71
CA HIS A 53 -32.32 3.17 -17.75
C HIS A 53 -33.58 2.31 -17.93
N ILE A 54 -34.58 2.52 -17.06
CA ILE A 54 -35.83 1.77 -17.11
C ILE A 54 -36.93 2.66 -17.66
N PHE A 55 -37.59 2.19 -18.72
CA PHE A 55 -38.76 2.85 -19.26
C PHE A 55 -39.86 1.85 -19.62
N ASN A 56 -41.09 2.35 -19.69
CA ASN A 56 -42.23 1.57 -20.16
C ASN A 56 -42.41 1.82 -21.66
N HIS A 57 -42.61 0.74 -22.41
CA HIS A 57 -42.99 0.83 -23.80
C HIS A 57 -44.11 -0.15 -24.10
N SER A 58 -45.26 0.36 -24.55
CA SER A 58 -46.41 -0.44 -24.97
C SER A 58 -46.88 -1.49 -23.94
N GLY A 59 -46.65 -1.25 -22.64
CA GLY A 59 -47.06 -2.16 -21.55
C GLY A 59 -46.00 -3.17 -21.11
N GLN A 60 -44.84 -3.21 -21.76
CA GLN A 60 -43.67 -3.97 -21.32
C GLN A 60 -42.72 -3.08 -20.52
N ILE A 61 -41.89 -3.70 -19.67
CA ILE A 61 -40.78 -3.03 -19.00
C ILE A 61 -39.52 -3.29 -19.80
N VAL A 62 -38.83 -2.20 -20.14
CA VAL A 62 -37.56 -2.23 -20.85
C VAL A 62 -36.48 -1.78 -19.89
N ILE A 63 -35.43 -2.57 -19.79
CA ILE A 63 -34.18 -2.15 -19.15
C ILE A 63 -33.18 -1.91 -20.28
N GLN A 64 -32.88 -0.63 -20.53
CA GLN A 64 -31.86 -0.21 -21.49
C GLN A 64 -30.53 -0.10 -20.77
N TYR A 65 -29.56 -0.88 -21.19
CA TYR A 65 -28.21 -0.88 -20.63
C TYR A 65 -27.27 -0.15 -21.58
N TRP A 66 -26.60 0.87 -21.09
CA TRP A 66 -25.62 1.66 -21.83
C TRP A 66 -24.19 1.22 -21.51
N PHE A 67 -23.37 1.13 -22.55
CA PHE A 67 -21.96 0.72 -22.51
C PHE A 67 -21.09 1.82 -23.11
N PHE A 68 -19.92 2.01 -22.51
CA PHE A 68 -18.88 2.85 -23.07
C PHE A 68 -17.84 1.96 -23.77
N TYR A 69 -17.53 2.31 -25.01
CA TYR A 69 -16.56 1.62 -25.85
C TYR A 69 -15.31 2.48 -25.98
N PRO A 70 -14.18 2.07 -25.40
CA PRO A 70 -13.02 2.95 -25.28
C PRO A 70 -12.30 3.27 -26.59
N PHE A 71 -12.38 2.45 -27.63
CA PHE A 71 -11.73 2.72 -28.92
C PHE A 71 -12.23 1.83 -30.07
N ASN A 72 -11.91 2.26 -31.28
CA ASN A 72 -12.10 1.56 -32.54
C ASN A 72 -10.82 1.69 -33.40
N ASP A 73 -10.24 0.59 -33.87
CA ASP A 73 -9.09 0.52 -34.78
C ASP A 73 -9.45 -0.29 -36.04
N PHE A 74 -10.38 0.22 -36.85
CA PHE A 74 -10.82 -0.51 -38.04
C PHE A 74 -10.85 0.37 -39.29
N ILE A 75 -12.05 0.71 -39.79
CA ILE A 75 -12.22 1.63 -40.92
C ILE A 75 -12.13 3.09 -40.42
N ASN A 76 -12.52 3.33 -39.17
CA ASN A 76 -12.45 4.62 -38.50
C ASN A 76 -11.68 4.45 -37.19
N ASN A 77 -10.61 5.23 -37.02
CA ASN A 77 -9.72 5.15 -35.88
C ASN A 77 -10.02 6.29 -34.91
N HIS A 78 -10.69 5.98 -33.80
CA HIS A 78 -10.98 6.95 -32.76
C HIS A 78 -11.10 6.31 -31.38
N GLU A 79 -10.99 7.16 -30.36
CA GLU A 79 -11.16 6.81 -28.96
C GLU A 79 -12.55 7.27 -28.48
N GLY A 80 -13.21 6.39 -27.72
CA GLY A 80 -14.52 6.56 -27.07
C GLY A 80 -15.73 6.43 -27.98
N ASP A 81 -16.76 5.71 -27.51
CA ASP A 81 -18.09 5.55 -28.10
C ASP A 81 -19.09 5.16 -27.01
N TRP A 82 -20.38 5.47 -27.20
CA TRP A 82 -21.45 5.04 -26.29
C TRP A 82 -22.54 4.29 -27.06
N GLU A 83 -22.89 3.10 -26.59
CA GLU A 83 -23.83 2.17 -27.23
C GLU A 83 -24.79 1.55 -26.20
N HIS A 84 -25.82 0.81 -26.64
CA HIS A 84 -26.77 0.19 -25.71
C HIS A 84 -27.42 -1.13 -26.18
N ILE A 85 -28.01 -1.87 -25.24
CA ILE A 85 -28.95 -2.99 -25.49
C ILE A 85 -30.23 -2.79 -24.68
N ASN A 86 -31.30 -3.47 -25.08
CA ASN A 86 -32.57 -3.49 -24.33
C ASN A 86 -32.93 -4.90 -23.89
N VAL A 87 -33.20 -5.12 -22.60
CA VAL A 87 -33.81 -6.36 -22.10
C VAL A 87 -35.29 -6.09 -21.84
N VAL A 88 -36.15 -6.83 -22.53
CA VAL A 88 -37.60 -6.65 -22.46
C VAL A 88 -38.22 -7.73 -21.60
N LEU A 89 -38.95 -7.30 -20.57
CA LEU A 89 -39.56 -8.17 -19.56
C LEU A 89 -41.08 -8.22 -19.72
N ASP A 90 -41.67 -9.37 -19.35
CA ASP A 90 -43.11 -9.61 -19.41
C ASP A 90 -43.89 -8.99 -18.23
N SER A 91 -43.18 -8.68 -17.15
CA SER A 91 -43.76 -8.22 -15.88
C SER A 91 -42.86 -7.20 -15.19
N SER A 92 -43.47 -6.40 -14.32
CA SER A 92 -42.77 -5.46 -13.42
C SER A 92 -42.46 -6.05 -12.05
N ASP A 93 -42.89 -7.30 -11.77
CA ASP A 93 -42.60 -8.01 -10.53
C ASP A 93 -41.23 -8.70 -10.61
N PRO A 94 -40.20 -8.24 -9.87
CA PRO A 94 -38.84 -8.77 -9.99
C PRO A 94 -38.70 -10.25 -9.59
N LEU A 95 -39.62 -10.78 -8.79
CA LEU A 95 -39.56 -12.18 -8.34
C LEU A 95 -40.05 -13.17 -9.39
N THR A 96 -40.82 -12.69 -10.37
CA THR A 96 -41.50 -13.55 -11.35
C THR A 96 -41.24 -13.15 -12.80
N ALA A 97 -40.73 -11.94 -13.04
CA ALA A 97 -40.39 -11.44 -14.36
C ALA A 97 -39.51 -12.40 -15.15
N GLN A 98 -39.87 -12.60 -16.41
CA GLN A 98 -39.10 -13.39 -17.37
C GLN A 98 -38.67 -12.50 -18.54
N ILE A 99 -37.51 -12.83 -19.11
CA ILE A 99 -37.03 -12.20 -20.33
C ILE A 99 -37.92 -12.66 -21.50
N VAL A 100 -38.53 -11.70 -22.19
CA VAL A 100 -39.30 -11.95 -23.42
C VAL A 100 -38.36 -12.00 -24.61
N TYR A 101 -37.50 -10.99 -24.74
CA TYR A 101 -36.45 -10.90 -25.72
C TYR A 101 -35.40 -9.85 -25.33
N VAL A 102 -34.25 -9.88 -25.98
CA VAL A 102 -33.16 -8.91 -25.89
C VAL A 102 -33.00 -8.22 -27.25
N GLU A 103 -32.88 -6.90 -27.27
CA GLU A 103 -32.52 -6.13 -28.46
C GLU A 103 -31.08 -5.61 -28.39
N TYR A 104 -30.34 -5.78 -29.47
CA TYR A 104 -28.99 -5.23 -29.62
C TYR A 104 -29.03 -4.03 -30.58
N TYR A 105 -28.47 -2.90 -30.17
CA TYR A 105 -28.31 -1.70 -31.00
C TYR A 105 -26.87 -1.54 -31.43
N PHE A 106 -26.70 -1.05 -32.64
CA PHE A 106 -25.42 -0.80 -33.28
C PHE A 106 -25.50 0.50 -34.04
N HIS A 107 -24.34 1.07 -34.42
CA HIS A 107 -24.24 2.19 -35.35
C HIS A 107 -25.35 2.14 -36.42
N GLU A 108 -25.40 1.15 -37.32
CA GLU A 108 -26.37 1.11 -38.43
C GLU A 108 -27.48 0.05 -38.39
N PHE A 109 -27.62 -0.75 -37.34
CA PHE A 109 -28.51 -1.91 -37.36
C PHE A 109 -29.10 -2.18 -35.98
N TYR A 110 -30.11 -3.07 -35.94
CA TYR A 110 -30.57 -3.65 -34.69
C TYR A 110 -30.99 -5.12 -34.88
N LEU A 111 -31.01 -5.89 -33.77
CA LEU A 111 -31.38 -7.30 -33.75
C LEU A 111 -32.25 -7.66 -32.53
N ILE A 112 -33.30 -8.46 -32.72
CA ILE A 112 -34.20 -8.94 -31.66
C ILE A 112 -33.98 -10.44 -31.41
N CYS A 113 -33.68 -10.85 -30.17
CA CYS A 113 -33.32 -12.22 -29.76
C CYS A 113 -34.27 -12.76 -28.67
N SER A 114 -34.98 -13.87 -28.91
CA SER A 114 -36.09 -14.33 -28.06
C SER A 114 -35.91 -15.72 -27.43
N THR A 115 -34.95 -16.53 -27.88
CA THR A 115 -34.81 -17.93 -27.43
C THR A 115 -33.50 -18.16 -26.65
N PRO A 116 -33.53 -18.44 -25.34
CA PRO A 116 -32.33 -18.80 -24.58
C PRO A 116 -31.63 -20.06 -25.11
N SER A 117 -30.31 -20.08 -25.00
CA SER A 117 -29.36 -21.07 -25.53
C SER A 117 -29.35 -21.24 -27.06
N GLN A 118 -30.24 -20.55 -27.78
CA GLN A 118 -30.32 -20.54 -29.24
C GLN A 118 -30.00 -19.16 -29.84
N ASP A 119 -30.56 -18.10 -29.26
CA ASP A 119 -30.31 -16.72 -29.65
C ASP A 119 -29.32 -16.01 -28.69
N TYR A 120 -29.22 -16.45 -27.43
CA TYR A 120 -28.34 -15.88 -26.38
C TYR A 120 -28.16 -16.85 -25.18
N PHE A 121 -27.15 -16.67 -24.31
CA PHE A 121 -26.93 -17.51 -23.11
C PHE A 121 -27.46 -16.89 -21.82
N LEU A 122 -27.67 -17.72 -20.79
CA LEU A 122 -28.06 -17.31 -19.44
C LEU A 122 -27.05 -17.75 -18.38
N ALA A 123 -26.73 -16.86 -17.45
CA ALA A 123 -26.12 -17.17 -16.16
C ALA A 123 -27.19 -17.04 -15.06
N GLY A 124 -27.83 -18.16 -14.70
CA GLY A 124 -29.00 -18.15 -13.83
C GLY A 124 -30.18 -17.42 -14.50
N THR A 125 -30.53 -16.23 -14.02
CA THR A 125 -31.61 -15.38 -14.55
C THR A 125 -31.13 -14.22 -15.43
N HIS A 126 -29.81 -14.06 -15.62
CA HIS A 126 -29.23 -12.91 -16.32
C HIS A 126 -28.76 -13.29 -17.74
N PRO A 127 -29.05 -12.48 -18.77
CA PRO A 127 -28.53 -12.72 -20.11
C PRO A 127 -27.03 -12.44 -20.17
N ILE A 128 -26.35 -13.22 -21.00
CA ILE A 128 -24.92 -13.03 -21.29
C ILE A 128 -24.81 -12.35 -22.64
N VAL A 129 -24.09 -11.25 -22.66
CA VAL A 129 -23.95 -10.34 -23.81
C VAL A 129 -22.46 -10.22 -24.11
N PHE A 130 -22.12 -10.33 -25.39
CA PHE A 130 -20.75 -10.18 -25.87
C PHE A 130 -20.61 -8.80 -26.50
N VAL A 131 -19.55 -8.08 -26.12
CA VAL A 131 -19.28 -6.70 -26.52
C VAL A 131 -17.78 -6.60 -26.89
N GLY A 132 -17.46 -6.14 -28.12
CA GLY A 132 -16.07 -6.02 -28.61
C GLY A 132 -15.59 -7.17 -29.52
N GLY A 133 -14.63 -6.89 -30.43
CA GLY A 133 -14.06 -7.86 -31.38
C GLY A 133 -13.04 -7.29 -32.37
N HIS A 134 -12.52 -8.16 -33.26
CA HIS A 134 -11.61 -7.83 -34.36
C HIS A 134 -12.38 -7.76 -35.68
N GLY A 135 -12.35 -6.64 -36.40
CA GLY A 135 -13.06 -6.48 -37.68
C GLY A 135 -12.22 -6.91 -38.89
N ASP A 136 -12.82 -7.59 -39.88
CA ASP A 136 -12.25 -7.77 -41.23
C ASP A 136 -13.28 -7.43 -42.32
N TYR A 137 -12.83 -6.74 -43.37
CA TYR A 137 -13.61 -6.37 -44.54
C TYR A 137 -12.87 -6.65 -45.85
N SER A 138 -13.57 -7.32 -46.77
CA SER A 138 -13.11 -7.50 -48.15
C SER A 138 -14.17 -7.13 -49.17
N CYS A 139 -13.89 -6.13 -50.01
CA CYS A 139 -14.76 -5.76 -51.13
C CYS A 139 -13.97 -5.13 -52.28
N GLY A 140 -14.24 -5.57 -53.52
CA GLY A 140 -13.76 -4.90 -54.73
C GLY A 140 -12.24 -4.88 -54.92
N GLY A 141 -11.47 -5.71 -54.20
CA GLY A 141 -10.00 -5.73 -54.23
C GLY A 141 -9.33 -4.90 -53.13
N SER A 142 -10.11 -4.24 -52.26
CA SER A 142 -9.63 -3.60 -51.04
C SER A 142 -9.88 -4.52 -49.84
N HIS A 143 -8.88 -4.59 -48.96
CA HIS A 143 -8.91 -5.34 -47.70
C HIS A 143 -8.56 -4.38 -46.56
N GLY A 144 -9.33 -4.41 -45.48
CA GLY A 144 -9.06 -3.66 -44.25
C GLY A 144 -9.46 -4.51 -43.05
N SER A 145 -8.61 -4.53 -42.02
CA SER A 145 -8.79 -5.32 -40.79
C SER A 145 -8.23 -4.55 -39.61
N GLY A 146 -8.76 -4.76 -38.41
CA GLY A 146 -8.19 -4.19 -37.18
C GLY A 146 -9.02 -4.45 -35.93
N GLU A 147 -8.49 -4.04 -34.77
CA GLU A 147 -9.05 -4.36 -33.45
C GLU A 147 -10.12 -3.34 -33.02
N GLY A 148 -11.08 -3.73 -32.18
CA GLY A 148 -12.07 -2.79 -31.68
C GLY A 148 -12.66 -3.22 -30.35
N SER A 149 -12.93 -2.25 -29.47
CA SER A 149 -13.74 -2.50 -28.29
C SER A 149 -15.22 -2.37 -28.58
N HIS A 150 -15.59 -1.63 -29.64
CA HIS A 150 -16.98 -1.41 -30.02
C HIS A 150 -17.71 -2.71 -30.38
N GLY A 151 -19.04 -2.70 -30.28
CA GLY A 151 -19.84 -3.78 -30.84
C GLY A 151 -20.25 -3.46 -32.28
N SER A 152 -19.57 -3.98 -33.29
CA SER A 152 -20.33 -4.45 -34.45
C SER A 152 -20.75 -5.88 -34.19
N TYR A 153 -21.99 -6.14 -34.55
CA TYR A 153 -22.57 -7.43 -34.81
C TYR A 153 -21.60 -8.64 -34.78
N PRO A 154 -21.64 -9.51 -33.75
CA PRO A 154 -21.42 -10.91 -34.05
C PRO A 154 -22.55 -11.29 -35.00
N SER A 155 -22.21 -11.70 -36.23
CA SER A 155 -23.14 -12.50 -37.03
C SER A 155 -23.62 -13.60 -36.12
N PRO A 156 -24.91 -13.63 -35.79
CA PRO A 156 -25.37 -14.63 -34.90
C PRO A 156 -25.22 -15.92 -35.71
N GLY A 157 -24.26 -16.71 -35.22
CA GLY A 157 -23.54 -17.82 -35.85
C GLY A 157 -22.61 -17.44 -37.04
N GLU A 158 -21.50 -18.14 -37.28
CA GLU A 158 -20.75 -19.12 -36.48
C GLU A 158 -19.60 -18.44 -35.70
N TRP A 159 -19.09 -19.17 -34.68
CA TRP A 159 -17.75 -19.15 -34.04
C TRP A 159 -17.67 -18.41 -32.67
N VAL A 160 -16.71 -18.56 -31.72
CA VAL A 160 -15.32 -19.10 -31.61
C VAL A 160 -14.47 -18.85 -32.85
N ASP A 161 -13.99 -17.62 -33.09
CA ASP A 161 -13.43 -17.13 -34.38
C ASP A 161 -14.51 -16.56 -35.35
N VAL A 162 -15.42 -15.71 -34.83
CA VAL A 162 -16.81 -15.33 -35.26
C VAL A 162 -17.07 -14.80 -36.67
N ALA A 163 -16.36 -15.28 -37.69
CA ALA A 163 -16.59 -14.91 -39.08
C ALA A 163 -15.84 -15.82 -40.08
N ALA A 164 -16.53 -16.53 -40.95
CA ALA A 164 -15.94 -16.88 -42.25
C ALA A 164 -16.28 -15.77 -43.25
N ALA A 165 -15.32 -15.38 -44.10
CA ALA A 165 -15.44 -14.29 -45.07
C ALA A 165 -16.82 -14.21 -45.75
N THR A 166 -17.61 -13.19 -45.44
CA THR A 166 -18.86 -12.94 -46.14
C THR A 166 -18.56 -12.50 -47.58
N PRO A 167 -19.30 -12.98 -48.59
CA PRO A 167 -19.15 -12.50 -49.96
C PRO A 167 -19.49 -11.01 -50.04
N CYS A 168 -18.50 -10.17 -50.35
CA CYS A 168 -18.57 -8.76 -50.76
C CYS A 168 -19.79 -7.97 -50.24
N GLY A 169 -19.61 -7.18 -49.17
CA GLY A 169 -20.47 -6.02 -48.93
C GLY A 169 -20.77 -5.62 -47.48
N ARG A 170 -20.33 -6.36 -46.45
CA ARG A 170 -20.45 -5.91 -45.05
C ARG A 170 -19.22 -6.29 -44.21
N PRO A 171 -18.77 -5.41 -43.29
CA PRO A 171 -17.72 -5.72 -42.33
C PRO A 171 -18.18 -6.82 -41.37
N ASN A 172 -17.25 -7.66 -40.92
CA ASN A 172 -17.52 -8.77 -40.02
C ASN A 172 -16.60 -8.70 -38.80
N GLU A 173 -17.11 -8.93 -37.58
CA GLU A 173 -16.33 -8.86 -36.34
C GLU A 173 -16.15 -10.23 -35.69
N TYR A 174 -14.90 -10.55 -35.40
CA TYR A 174 -14.41 -11.73 -34.72
C TYR A 174 -14.24 -11.43 -33.23
N ILE A 175 -15.10 -11.98 -32.38
CA ILE A 175 -14.83 -12.01 -30.94
C ILE A 175 -13.90 -13.20 -30.69
N ALA A 176 -12.58 -12.96 -30.65
CA ALA A 176 -11.65 -13.93 -30.09
C ALA A 176 -12.06 -14.13 -28.62
N GLY A 177 -12.25 -15.37 -28.17
CA GLY A 177 -12.71 -15.70 -26.82
C GLY A 177 -11.74 -15.31 -25.68
N ASP A 178 -10.83 -14.39 -25.96
CA ASP A 178 -9.77 -13.87 -25.09
C ASP A 178 -10.22 -12.60 -24.33
N GLY A 179 -11.44 -12.11 -24.56
CA GLY A 179 -12.02 -10.98 -23.80
C GLY A 179 -12.47 -11.37 -22.39
N ARG A 180 -12.41 -10.42 -21.44
CA ARG A 180 -12.88 -10.63 -20.06
C ARG A 180 -14.38 -10.88 -20.04
N VAL A 181 -14.80 -11.99 -19.42
CA VAL A 181 -16.21 -12.25 -19.09
C VAL A 181 -16.50 -11.57 -17.77
N ILE A 182 -17.34 -10.52 -17.78
CA ILE A 182 -17.74 -9.80 -16.57
C ILE A 182 -19.10 -10.33 -16.11
N ASN A 183 -19.19 -10.77 -14.85
CA ASN A 183 -20.45 -11.25 -14.28
C ASN A 183 -21.36 -10.10 -13.83
N TYR A 184 -22.70 -10.31 -13.84
CA TYR A 184 -23.68 -9.34 -13.33
C TYR A 184 -23.40 -8.90 -11.88
N SER A 185 -22.77 -9.77 -11.07
CA SER A 185 -22.40 -9.49 -9.69
C SER A 185 -21.10 -8.68 -9.54
N GLU A 186 -20.33 -8.52 -10.63
CA GLU A 186 -19.15 -7.67 -10.69
C GLU A 186 -19.49 -6.24 -11.15
N PHE A 187 -20.67 -6.03 -11.76
CA PHE A 187 -21.06 -4.70 -12.23
C PHE A 187 -21.62 -3.79 -11.12
N ASP A 188 -21.19 -2.53 -11.09
CA ASP A 188 -21.94 -1.45 -10.46
C ASP A 188 -23.03 -0.98 -11.44
N VAL A 189 -24.26 -1.43 -11.20
CA VAL A 189 -25.41 -1.03 -12.02
C VAL A 189 -25.98 0.29 -11.52
N ARG A 190 -25.69 1.37 -12.25
CA ARG A 190 -26.18 2.70 -11.95
C ARG A 190 -27.49 2.98 -12.66
N LEU A 191 -28.56 3.06 -11.88
CA LEU A 191 -29.87 3.40 -12.42
C LEU A 191 -29.92 4.88 -12.81
N LEU A 192 -30.17 5.15 -14.09
CA LEU A 192 -30.32 6.47 -14.65
C LEU A 192 -31.79 6.91 -14.63
N ASN A 193 -32.03 8.09 -14.06
CA ASN A 193 -33.31 8.79 -14.24
C ASN A 193 -33.38 9.41 -15.64
N GLU A 194 -34.58 9.85 -16.02
CA GLU A 194 -34.78 10.68 -17.20
C GLU A 194 -33.83 11.89 -17.19
N PRO A 195 -33.06 12.17 -18.27
CA PRO A 195 -32.09 13.27 -18.30
C PRO A 195 -32.69 14.66 -18.11
N SER A 196 -34.00 14.81 -18.31
CA SER A 196 -34.75 16.03 -18.02
C SER A 196 -35.05 16.22 -16.52
N GLN A 197 -34.97 15.15 -15.73
CA GLN A 197 -35.26 15.11 -14.29
C GLN A 197 -33.99 15.09 -13.43
N TYR A 198 -32.81 14.99 -14.05
CA TYR A 198 -31.53 14.86 -13.36
C TYR A 198 -30.96 16.22 -12.91
N ASN A 199 -30.50 16.33 -11.66
CA ASN A 199 -29.89 17.54 -11.11
C ASN A 199 -28.36 17.54 -11.23
N TYR A 200 -27.85 18.02 -12.36
CA TYR A 200 -26.41 18.09 -12.65
C TYR A 200 -25.60 19.03 -11.75
N VAL A 201 -26.26 19.85 -10.93
CA VAL A 201 -25.57 20.74 -9.97
C VAL A 201 -25.23 19.99 -8.69
N GLU A 202 -26.10 19.10 -8.24
CA GLU A 202 -25.89 18.25 -7.05
C GLU A 202 -25.11 16.97 -7.40
N HIS A 203 -25.16 16.54 -8.67
CA HIS A 203 -24.51 15.35 -9.20
C HIS A 203 -23.63 15.68 -10.42
N PRO A 204 -22.55 16.48 -10.24
CA PRO A 204 -21.67 16.89 -11.33
C PRO A 204 -20.93 15.72 -11.99
N GLU A 205 -20.78 14.58 -11.30
CA GLU A 205 -20.22 13.34 -11.83
C GLU A 205 -21.00 12.80 -13.03
N MET A 206 -22.29 13.12 -13.15
CA MET A 206 -23.12 12.72 -14.30
C MET A 206 -23.11 13.74 -15.43
N GLY A 207 -22.25 14.75 -15.36
CA GLY A 207 -22.10 15.77 -16.40
C GLY A 207 -21.78 15.19 -17.78
N TRP A 208 -21.17 14.00 -17.82
CA TRP A 208 -20.86 13.27 -19.05
C TRP A 208 -22.08 13.04 -19.96
N LEU A 209 -23.26 12.79 -19.38
CA LEU A 209 -24.50 12.54 -20.15
C LEU A 209 -24.84 13.65 -21.15
N LYS A 210 -24.49 14.91 -20.82
CA LYS A 210 -24.74 16.10 -21.66
C LYS A 210 -23.47 16.85 -22.07
N ALA A 211 -22.29 16.25 -21.88
CA ALA A 211 -21.02 16.93 -22.09
C ALA A 211 -20.77 17.24 -23.58
N ASN A 212 -20.41 18.50 -23.85
CA ASN A 212 -19.90 18.96 -25.15
C ASN A 212 -18.35 18.97 -25.13
N VAL A 213 -17.76 17.81 -24.85
CA VAL A 213 -16.30 17.51 -24.87
C VAL A 213 -16.13 16.22 -25.67
N LEU A 214 -15.02 16.10 -26.41
CA LEU A 214 -14.70 14.88 -27.16
C LEU A 214 -14.29 13.77 -26.18
N TRP A 215 -14.87 12.59 -26.33
CA TRP A 215 -14.63 11.41 -25.50
C TRP A 215 -13.40 10.60 -25.92
N GLY A 216 -12.32 11.28 -26.30
CA GLY A 216 -11.12 10.62 -26.79
C GLY A 216 -10.14 11.58 -27.45
N HIS A 217 -9.08 11.02 -28.02
CA HIS A 217 -8.05 11.75 -28.74
C HIS A 217 -8.64 12.63 -29.83
N VAL A 218 -8.10 13.86 -29.91
CA VAL A 218 -8.71 14.95 -30.68
C VAL A 218 -8.62 14.72 -32.19
N PHE A 219 -7.63 13.94 -32.66
CA PHE A 219 -7.40 13.69 -34.08
C PHE A 219 -6.48 12.47 -34.30
N VAL A 220 -6.96 11.44 -34.98
CA VAL A 220 -6.16 10.27 -35.37
C VAL A 220 -6.38 9.91 -36.84
N GLU A 221 -5.30 9.53 -37.54
CA GLU A 221 -5.36 9.14 -38.94
C GLU A 221 -6.13 7.80 -39.10
N SER A 222 -7.15 7.79 -39.95
CA SER A 222 -8.02 6.62 -40.17
C SER A 222 -7.76 5.93 -41.53
N PRO A 223 -7.68 4.58 -41.58
CA PRO A 223 -7.48 3.83 -42.83
C PRO A 223 -8.60 4.01 -43.87
N GLY A 224 -9.82 4.31 -43.41
CA GLY A 224 -11.04 4.52 -44.20
C GLY A 224 -11.28 5.93 -44.72
N GLN A 225 -10.34 6.88 -44.59
CA GLN A 225 -10.50 8.26 -45.08
C GLN A 225 -10.97 8.36 -46.56
N TRP A 226 -10.69 7.35 -47.38
CA TRP A 226 -11.11 7.31 -48.78
C TRP A 226 -12.52 6.74 -49.01
N THR A 227 -13.10 5.98 -48.06
CA THR A 227 -14.44 5.39 -48.17
C THR A 227 -15.56 6.41 -47.98
N GLU A 228 -15.30 7.49 -47.25
CA GLU A 228 -16.19 8.65 -47.09
C GLU A 228 -16.50 9.36 -48.42
N ALA A 229 -15.69 9.13 -49.45
CA ALA A 229 -15.91 9.62 -50.81
C ALA A 229 -16.91 8.78 -51.63
N LEU A 230 -17.41 7.64 -51.11
CA LEU A 230 -18.29 6.73 -51.81
C LEU A 230 -19.79 7.10 -51.63
N PRO A 231 -20.57 7.33 -52.71
CA PRO A 231 -21.94 7.87 -52.64
C PRO A 231 -22.99 7.02 -51.90
N TRP A 232 -22.68 5.77 -51.57
CA TRP A 232 -23.58 4.81 -50.92
C TRP A 232 -23.15 4.45 -49.49
N ILE A 233 -22.01 4.97 -49.01
CA ILE A 233 -21.56 4.87 -47.61
C ILE A 233 -21.94 6.15 -46.85
N GLY A 234 -22.13 7.28 -47.56
CA GLY A 234 -22.66 8.53 -47.02
C GLY A 234 -21.57 9.41 -46.38
N PRO A 235 -21.74 10.74 -46.37
CA PRO A 235 -20.81 11.70 -45.77
C PRO A 235 -21.00 11.88 -44.25
N ASP A 236 -21.83 11.04 -43.62
CA ASP A 236 -22.33 11.23 -42.24
C ASP A 236 -21.74 10.21 -41.25
N ASP A 237 -20.68 9.49 -41.63
CA ASP A 237 -19.93 8.66 -40.68
C ASP A 237 -19.14 9.57 -39.73
N VAL A 238 -19.05 9.19 -38.46
CA VAL A 238 -18.38 9.94 -37.39
C VAL A 238 -16.85 9.85 -37.54
N GLY A 239 -16.32 10.32 -38.66
CA GLY A 239 -14.90 10.20 -39.03
C GLY A 239 -13.95 10.91 -38.07
N GLU A 240 -12.75 10.34 -37.86
CA GLU A 240 -11.51 10.88 -37.24
C GLU A 240 -11.60 11.58 -35.86
N PHE A 241 -12.81 11.82 -35.34
CA PHE A 241 -13.08 12.62 -34.16
C PHE A 241 -13.86 11.79 -33.15
N ALA A 242 -13.35 11.77 -31.92
CA ALA A 242 -14.07 11.18 -30.80
C ALA A 242 -15.47 11.82 -30.61
N PRO A 243 -16.50 11.04 -30.23
CA PRO A 243 -17.89 11.48 -30.14
C PRO A 243 -18.16 12.32 -28.88
N GLN A 244 -19.39 12.82 -28.81
CA GLN A 244 -19.94 13.56 -27.66
C GLN A 244 -20.83 12.65 -26.80
N GLY A 245 -21.27 13.13 -25.62
CA GLY A 245 -22.03 12.30 -24.68
C GLY A 245 -23.44 11.86 -25.18
N PRO A 246 -24.02 10.77 -24.65
CA PRO A 246 -25.19 10.08 -25.22
C PRO A 246 -26.47 10.91 -25.36
N VAL A 247 -26.67 11.89 -24.48
CA VAL A 247 -27.89 12.71 -24.44
C VAL A 247 -27.69 14.05 -25.14
N TYR A 248 -26.49 14.34 -25.66
CA TYR A 248 -26.20 15.64 -26.27
C TYR A 248 -27.09 15.92 -27.49
N ASN A 249 -27.38 14.91 -28.33
CA ASN A 249 -28.28 15.02 -29.49
C ASN A 249 -29.60 14.24 -29.37
N MET A 250 -29.93 13.67 -28.21
CA MET A 250 -31.22 13.03 -27.83
C MET A 250 -31.76 11.84 -28.65
N ASP A 251 -31.26 11.55 -29.85
CA ASP A 251 -31.90 10.60 -30.77
C ASP A 251 -31.83 9.11 -30.34
N ALA A 252 -30.87 8.72 -29.48
CA ALA A 252 -30.67 7.32 -29.04
C ALA A 252 -31.30 6.95 -27.67
N TRP A 253 -31.86 7.92 -26.94
CA TRP A 253 -32.40 7.71 -25.58
C TRP A 253 -33.88 7.28 -25.58
N ASN A 254 -34.29 6.34 -24.72
CA ASN A 254 -35.68 5.80 -24.64
C ASN A 254 -36.19 5.12 -25.92
N HIS A 255 -35.27 4.48 -26.64
CA HIS A 255 -35.57 3.98 -27.97
C HIS A 255 -35.83 2.47 -27.98
N LEU A 256 -36.89 2.06 -28.69
CA LEU A 256 -37.17 0.67 -29.08
C LEU A 256 -37.52 0.64 -30.57
N GLY A 257 -36.73 -0.04 -31.39
CA GLY A 257 -36.88 -0.26 -32.83
C GLY A 257 -37.05 1.03 -33.66
N VAL A 258 -36.11 1.28 -34.58
CA VAL A 258 -35.98 2.37 -35.59
C VAL A 258 -35.57 3.79 -35.17
N ASP A 259 -34.27 4.07 -35.27
CA ASP A 259 -33.77 5.33 -35.84
C ASP A 259 -33.11 5.01 -37.19
N SER A 260 -33.76 5.38 -38.29
CA SER A 260 -33.33 5.33 -39.71
C SER A 260 -32.67 4.06 -40.33
N ARG A 261 -32.38 2.98 -39.59
CA ARG A 261 -31.53 1.87 -40.09
C ARG A 261 -32.13 0.46 -39.91
N PHE A 262 -31.45 -0.57 -40.43
CA PHE A 262 -32.04 -1.80 -41.02
C PHE A 262 -32.13 -3.01 -40.04
N ASP A 263 -33.27 -3.71 -39.99
CA ASP A 263 -33.48 -4.94 -39.17
C ASP A 263 -32.89 -6.18 -39.86
N LEU A 264 -31.97 -6.89 -39.18
CA LEU A 264 -31.29 -8.07 -39.74
C LEU A 264 -32.18 -9.32 -39.83
N LYS A 265 -33.14 -9.51 -38.91
CA LYS A 265 -34.09 -10.64 -38.99
C LYS A 265 -35.11 -10.45 -40.11
N GLN A 266 -35.60 -9.23 -40.32
CA GLN A 266 -36.61 -8.97 -41.38
C GLN A 266 -36.03 -8.98 -42.79
N SER A 267 -34.73 -8.76 -42.94
CA SER A 267 -34.07 -8.63 -44.24
C SER A 267 -33.64 -9.95 -44.88
N GLY A 268 -33.78 -11.07 -44.17
CA GLY A 268 -33.55 -12.42 -44.71
C GLY A 268 -32.08 -12.78 -44.92
N TRP A 269 -31.16 -12.09 -44.24
CA TRP A 269 -29.75 -12.47 -44.20
C TRP A 269 -29.57 -13.73 -43.35
N PRO A 270 -28.60 -14.61 -43.70
CA PRO A 270 -28.32 -15.81 -42.92
C PRO A 270 -27.82 -15.46 -41.51
N TYR A 271 -28.38 -16.12 -40.49
CA TYR A 271 -28.00 -16.16 -39.06
C TYR A 271 -28.00 -17.65 -38.66
N ASP A 272 -26.90 -18.19 -38.12
CA ASP A 272 -26.79 -19.50 -37.44
C ASP A 272 -26.89 -19.50 -35.87
N ASP A 273 -27.43 -20.57 -35.27
CA ASP A 273 -27.75 -20.70 -33.82
C ASP A 273 -26.52 -20.70 -32.86
N VAL A 274 -26.59 -19.98 -31.73
CA VAL A 274 -25.48 -19.85 -30.76
C VAL A 274 -25.09 -21.16 -30.06
N SER A 275 -25.97 -22.16 -30.01
CA SER A 275 -25.68 -23.48 -29.41
C SER A 275 -24.53 -24.23 -30.08
N GLN A 276 -24.09 -23.80 -31.27
CA GLN A 276 -23.01 -24.42 -32.03
C GLN A 276 -21.62 -23.88 -31.66
N CYS A 277 -21.51 -22.85 -30.82
CA CYS A 277 -20.26 -22.14 -30.55
C CYS A 277 -19.31 -22.83 -29.54
N GLY A 278 -19.73 -23.86 -28.82
CA GLY A 278 -18.85 -24.58 -27.87
C GLY A 278 -18.44 -23.80 -26.61
N TRP A 279 -18.89 -22.56 -26.42
CA TRP A 279 -18.71 -21.79 -25.19
C TRP A 279 -19.50 -22.40 -24.02
N VAL A 280 -18.87 -22.52 -22.86
CA VAL A 280 -19.47 -23.07 -21.62
C VAL A 280 -19.57 -21.96 -20.58
N PRO A 281 -20.69 -21.79 -19.85
CA PRO A 281 -20.82 -20.77 -18.81
C PRO A 281 -19.82 -21.00 -17.65
N PRO A 282 -19.43 -19.94 -16.94
CA PRO A 282 -18.58 -20.05 -15.75
C PRO A 282 -19.23 -20.90 -14.64
N PRO A 283 -18.46 -21.37 -13.64
CA PRO A 283 -18.99 -22.03 -12.45
C PRO A 283 -20.03 -21.18 -11.71
N LEU A 284 -20.85 -21.82 -10.87
CA LEU A 284 -21.74 -21.09 -9.98
C LEU A 284 -20.98 -20.46 -8.81
N GLU A 285 -21.44 -19.29 -8.36
CA GLU A 285 -20.88 -18.58 -7.21
C GLU A 285 -20.96 -19.43 -5.93
N PRO A 286 -19.90 -19.51 -5.12
CA PRO A 286 -19.94 -20.23 -3.86
C PRO A 286 -20.79 -19.50 -2.82
N THR A 287 -21.22 -20.22 -1.78
CA THR A 287 -21.86 -19.61 -0.60
C THR A 287 -20.89 -19.64 0.57
N LEU A 288 -20.47 -18.47 1.04
CA LEU A 288 -19.53 -18.29 2.15
C LEU A 288 -20.27 -18.44 3.48
N LEU A 289 -19.85 -19.40 4.30
CA LEU A 289 -20.55 -19.84 5.51
C LEU A 289 -20.09 -19.11 6.77
N SER A 290 -18.78 -18.89 6.95
CA SER A 290 -18.24 -18.25 8.15
C SER A 290 -16.86 -17.63 7.96
N ALA A 291 -16.54 -16.68 8.83
CA ALA A 291 -15.20 -16.12 9.07
C ALA A 291 -14.96 -16.02 10.59
N THR A 292 -13.90 -16.67 11.09
CA THR A 292 -13.58 -16.75 12.53
C THR A 292 -12.23 -16.11 12.80
N ALA A 293 -12.21 -14.97 13.49
CA ALA A 293 -10.99 -14.27 13.87
C ALA A 293 -10.26 -15.00 15.02
N THR A 294 -8.93 -15.08 14.92
CA THR A 294 -8.05 -15.59 15.97
C THR A 294 -6.88 -14.62 16.13
N TYR A 295 -6.56 -14.24 17.36
CA TYR A 295 -5.43 -13.35 17.63
C TYR A 295 -4.10 -14.14 17.68
N PRO A 296 -2.96 -13.54 17.26
CA PRO A 296 -2.85 -12.28 16.54
C PRO A 296 -3.00 -12.46 15.01
N HIS A 297 -3.47 -11.42 14.32
CA HIS A 297 -3.30 -11.24 12.89
C HIS A 297 -3.91 -12.30 11.95
N GLN A 298 -4.93 -13.07 12.36
CA GLN A 298 -5.46 -14.14 11.49
C GLN A 298 -6.99 -14.35 11.55
N VAL A 299 -7.57 -14.81 10.43
CA VAL A 299 -8.98 -15.15 10.27
C VAL A 299 -9.13 -16.45 9.45
N THR A 300 -9.96 -17.40 9.92
CA THR A 300 -10.26 -18.66 9.22
C THR A 300 -11.65 -18.63 8.56
N LEU A 301 -11.73 -18.99 7.28
CA LEU A 301 -12.93 -18.97 6.43
C LEU A 301 -13.44 -20.38 6.08
N SER A 302 -14.76 -20.53 5.80
CA SER A 302 -15.34 -21.77 5.24
C SER A 302 -16.54 -21.53 4.28
N TRP A 303 -16.68 -22.33 3.20
CA TRP A 303 -17.73 -22.17 2.17
C TRP A 303 -18.26 -23.51 1.61
N ASN A 304 -19.37 -23.47 0.87
CA ASN A 304 -19.93 -24.63 0.14
C ASN A 304 -19.21 -24.90 -1.19
N PRO A 305 -19.12 -26.16 -1.66
CA PRO A 305 -18.67 -26.47 -3.02
C PRO A 305 -19.60 -25.90 -4.11
N SER A 306 -19.01 -25.39 -5.19
CA SER A 306 -19.71 -24.87 -6.38
C SER A 306 -19.81 -25.90 -7.51
N GLU A 307 -20.92 -25.89 -8.26
CA GLU A 307 -21.06 -26.68 -9.49
C GLU A 307 -20.17 -26.11 -10.61
N GLY A 308 -19.43 -26.99 -11.29
CA GLY A 308 -18.47 -26.62 -12.34
C GLY A 308 -17.10 -26.14 -11.85
N ALA A 309 -16.86 -26.12 -10.53
CA ALA A 309 -15.61 -25.60 -9.95
C ALA A 309 -14.51 -26.67 -9.81
N ASP A 310 -13.30 -26.30 -10.18
CA ASP A 310 -12.05 -27.04 -9.99
C ASP A 310 -11.16 -26.42 -8.90
N GLY A 311 -11.40 -25.17 -8.48
CA GLY A 311 -10.74 -24.53 -7.33
C GLY A 311 -11.37 -23.19 -6.91
N TYR A 312 -10.75 -22.50 -5.94
CA TYR A 312 -11.27 -21.26 -5.35
C TYR A 312 -10.19 -20.21 -5.06
N ILE A 313 -10.60 -18.94 -5.07
CA ILE A 313 -9.77 -17.78 -4.70
C ILE A 313 -10.49 -17.01 -3.58
N VAL A 314 -9.77 -16.69 -2.51
CA VAL A 314 -10.24 -15.87 -1.39
C VAL A 314 -9.87 -14.41 -1.64
N TYR A 315 -10.82 -13.50 -1.47
CA TYR A 315 -10.64 -12.05 -1.58
C TYR A 315 -10.96 -11.37 -0.25
N TYR A 316 -10.18 -10.36 0.13
CA TYR A 316 -10.46 -9.57 1.32
C TYR A 316 -9.94 -8.13 1.28
N GLY A 317 -10.58 -7.26 2.08
CA GLY A 317 -10.26 -5.84 2.19
C GLY A 317 -10.89 -5.17 3.43
N LEU A 318 -10.70 -3.87 3.56
CA LEU A 318 -11.17 -3.06 4.71
C LEU A 318 -12.53 -2.39 4.48
N SER A 319 -13.04 -2.47 3.26
CA SER A 319 -14.30 -1.88 2.84
C SER A 319 -15.18 -2.96 2.19
N PRO A 320 -16.51 -2.88 2.31
CA PRO A 320 -17.40 -3.81 1.64
C PRO A 320 -17.18 -3.76 0.12
N ARG A 321 -17.02 -4.94 -0.51
CA ARG A 321 -16.83 -5.13 -1.97
C ARG A 321 -15.59 -4.44 -2.56
N ASP A 322 -14.67 -3.99 -1.72
CA ASP A 322 -13.39 -3.38 -2.13
C ASP A 322 -12.26 -4.19 -1.51
N TYR A 323 -11.79 -5.17 -2.29
CA TYR A 323 -10.81 -6.16 -1.86
C TYR A 323 -9.43 -5.76 -2.35
N SER A 324 -8.54 -5.40 -1.42
CA SER A 324 -7.15 -5.07 -1.74
C SER A 324 -6.25 -6.30 -1.91
N THR A 325 -6.75 -7.50 -1.61
CA THR A 325 -5.93 -8.71 -1.58
C THR A 325 -6.73 -9.94 -2.01
N SER A 326 -6.07 -10.81 -2.77
CA SER A 326 -6.60 -12.11 -3.19
C SER A 326 -5.58 -13.24 -2.99
N ILE A 327 -6.06 -14.45 -2.75
CA ILE A 327 -5.24 -15.64 -2.51
C ILE A 327 -5.89 -16.83 -3.20
N ASP A 328 -5.20 -17.46 -4.15
CA ASP A 328 -5.61 -18.76 -4.69
C ASP A 328 -5.37 -19.85 -3.63
N VAL A 329 -6.44 -20.55 -3.26
CA VAL A 329 -6.43 -21.57 -2.21
C VAL A 329 -6.63 -22.99 -2.77
N GLY A 330 -6.69 -23.12 -4.09
CA GLY A 330 -6.94 -24.38 -4.79
C GLY A 330 -8.31 -24.98 -4.46
N ASN A 331 -8.44 -26.30 -4.65
CA ASN A 331 -9.69 -27.03 -4.40
C ASN A 331 -9.91 -27.37 -2.92
N THR A 332 -10.00 -26.33 -2.08
CA THR A 332 -10.39 -26.43 -0.68
C THR A 332 -11.71 -25.72 -0.43
N THR A 333 -12.34 -26.00 0.70
CA THR A 333 -13.54 -25.28 1.18
C THR A 333 -13.29 -24.55 2.49
N THR A 334 -12.03 -24.48 2.94
CA THR A 334 -11.59 -23.77 4.16
C THR A 334 -10.19 -23.18 3.99
N TYR A 335 -9.92 -22.00 4.55
CA TYR A 335 -8.60 -21.34 4.51
C TYR A 335 -8.36 -20.37 5.68
N THR A 336 -7.11 -20.18 6.12
CA THR A 336 -6.72 -19.21 7.17
C THR A 336 -5.85 -18.11 6.59
N VAL A 337 -6.34 -16.87 6.65
CA VAL A 337 -5.61 -15.66 6.27
C VAL A 337 -4.79 -15.19 7.48
N THR A 338 -3.51 -14.86 7.29
CA THR A 338 -2.58 -14.40 8.33
C THR A 338 -1.99 -13.02 7.97
N GLY A 339 -1.32 -12.36 8.93
CA GLY A 339 -0.69 -11.04 8.71
C GLY A 339 -1.67 -9.87 8.68
N LEU A 340 -2.90 -10.07 9.13
CA LEU A 340 -3.92 -9.02 9.22
C LEU A 340 -3.57 -8.01 10.33
N THR A 341 -3.88 -6.74 10.12
CA THR A 341 -3.75 -5.76 11.19
C THR A 341 -4.94 -5.92 12.14
N ASP A 342 -4.65 -6.10 13.43
CA ASP A 342 -5.72 -6.23 14.42
C ASP A 342 -6.59 -4.97 14.46
N TRP A 343 -7.75 -5.03 15.12
CA TRP A 343 -8.68 -3.90 15.28
C TRP A 343 -9.46 -3.48 14.04
N TYR A 344 -9.07 -3.91 12.83
CA TYR A 344 -9.84 -3.65 11.63
C TYR A 344 -10.95 -4.67 11.41
N HIS A 345 -12.04 -4.19 10.81
CA HIS A 345 -13.06 -5.03 10.21
C HIS A 345 -12.60 -5.39 8.80
N TYR A 346 -12.43 -6.69 8.56
CA TYR A 346 -12.14 -7.22 7.24
C TYR A 346 -13.40 -7.81 6.62
N TYR A 347 -13.57 -7.55 5.35
CA TYR A 347 -14.65 -8.07 4.50
C TYR A 347 -14.06 -9.15 3.61
N PHE A 348 -14.69 -10.33 3.59
CA PHE A 348 -14.22 -11.51 2.86
C PHE A 348 -15.26 -11.99 1.86
N SER A 349 -14.78 -12.42 0.69
CA SER A 349 -15.57 -13.13 -0.31
C SER A 349 -14.73 -14.22 -1.00
N VAL A 350 -15.40 -15.15 -1.68
CA VAL A 350 -14.76 -16.28 -2.37
C VAL A 350 -15.30 -16.38 -3.79
N VAL A 351 -14.40 -16.68 -4.73
CA VAL A 351 -14.70 -16.95 -6.15
C VAL A 351 -14.35 -18.40 -6.45
N ALA A 352 -15.12 -19.06 -7.33
CA ALA A 352 -14.83 -20.40 -7.83
C ALA A 352 -14.29 -20.33 -9.27
N TYR A 353 -13.41 -21.23 -9.67
CA TYR A 353 -12.89 -21.30 -11.04
C TYR A 353 -12.89 -22.72 -11.61
N ASP A 354 -13.02 -22.88 -12.93
CA ASP A 354 -12.97 -24.17 -13.63
C ASP A 354 -11.56 -24.56 -14.14
N ALA A 355 -11.41 -25.72 -14.76
CA ALA A 355 -10.15 -26.22 -15.30
C ALA A 355 -9.49 -25.31 -16.36
N ASN A 356 -10.24 -24.39 -16.97
CA ASN A 356 -9.74 -23.39 -17.91
C ASN A 356 -9.53 -22.02 -17.25
N SER A 357 -9.54 -21.96 -15.91
CA SER A 357 -9.42 -20.76 -15.09
C SER A 357 -10.57 -19.76 -15.24
N LYS A 358 -11.72 -20.19 -15.78
CA LYS A 358 -12.90 -19.33 -15.91
C LYS A 358 -13.58 -19.20 -14.55
N GLN A 359 -13.78 -17.96 -14.10
CA GLN A 359 -14.23 -17.65 -12.75
C GLN A 359 -15.74 -17.40 -12.67
N SER A 360 -16.33 -17.74 -11.52
CA SER A 360 -17.66 -17.30 -11.12
C SER A 360 -17.64 -15.86 -10.60
N GLY A 361 -18.81 -15.30 -10.28
CA GLY A 361 -18.88 -14.09 -9.48
C GLY A 361 -18.52 -14.33 -8.00
N TYR A 362 -18.31 -13.24 -7.27
CA TYR A 362 -18.06 -13.25 -5.83
C TYR A 362 -19.23 -13.85 -5.04
N SER A 363 -18.93 -14.66 -4.01
CA SER A 363 -19.92 -15.12 -3.04
C SER A 363 -20.62 -13.96 -2.31
N ASN A 364 -21.59 -14.31 -1.44
CA ASN A 364 -21.97 -13.43 -0.35
C ASN A 364 -20.74 -13.02 0.48
N GLU A 365 -20.78 -11.81 1.02
CA GLU A 365 -19.69 -11.26 1.81
C GLU A 365 -19.90 -11.55 3.30
N VAL A 366 -18.81 -11.79 4.03
CA VAL A 366 -18.82 -11.95 5.50
C VAL A 366 -17.78 -11.03 6.13
N ILE A 367 -18.02 -10.61 7.36
CA ILE A 367 -17.17 -9.64 8.09
C ILE A 367 -16.54 -10.33 9.29
N ALA A 368 -15.24 -10.08 9.54
CA ALA A 368 -14.56 -10.48 10.77
C ALA A 368 -13.69 -9.35 11.34
N ALA A 369 -13.57 -9.27 12.66
CA ALA A 369 -12.70 -8.34 13.36
C ALA A 369 -11.89 -9.09 14.44
N ILE A 370 -10.61 -8.74 14.58
CA ILE A 370 -9.74 -9.31 15.61
C ILE A 370 -9.91 -8.48 16.88
N GLU A 371 -10.81 -8.91 17.77
CA GLU A 371 -11.11 -8.22 19.02
C GLU A 371 -10.04 -8.50 20.08
N VAL A 372 -9.48 -7.44 20.67
CA VAL A 372 -8.49 -7.51 21.76
C VAL A 372 -8.94 -6.58 22.90
N SER A 373 -8.61 -6.93 24.14
CA SER A 373 -8.97 -6.11 25.30
C SER A 373 -8.10 -4.87 25.38
N CYS A 374 -8.70 -3.68 25.45
CA CYS A 374 -8.01 -2.39 25.47
C CYS A 374 -8.13 -1.63 26.79
N VAL A 375 -7.11 -0.81 27.06
CA VAL A 375 -7.08 0.18 28.15
C VAL A 375 -6.82 1.57 27.57
N ASN A 376 -7.48 2.59 28.13
CA ASN A 376 -7.28 3.99 27.81
C ASN A 376 -7.31 4.81 29.12
N PRO A 377 -6.39 5.76 29.38
CA PRO A 377 -6.36 6.47 30.67
C PRO A 377 -7.59 7.35 30.90
N LEU A 378 -8.35 7.67 29.84
CA LEU A 378 -9.61 8.41 29.90
C LEU A 378 -10.85 7.49 29.94
N GLY A 379 -10.65 6.18 29.87
CA GLY A 379 -11.72 5.18 29.87
C GLY A 379 -12.38 4.96 31.24
N SER A 380 -13.13 3.86 31.33
CA SER A 380 -13.86 3.45 32.54
C SER A 380 -13.82 1.93 32.71
N ASP A 381 -13.54 1.45 33.92
CA ASP A 381 -13.61 0.01 34.24
C ASP A 381 -15.04 -0.55 34.22
N ALA A 382 -16.05 0.31 34.06
CA ALA A 382 -17.42 -0.11 33.79
C ALA A 382 -17.66 -0.46 32.31
N ASN A 383 -16.70 -0.15 31.43
CA ASN A 383 -16.78 -0.49 30.01
C ASN A 383 -16.50 -1.98 29.78
N ASN A 384 -16.69 -2.44 28.54
CA ASN A 384 -16.50 -3.84 28.14
C ASN A 384 -15.09 -4.15 27.63
N GLY A 385 -14.21 -3.14 27.49
CA GLY A 385 -12.83 -3.31 27.06
C GLY A 385 -12.67 -3.53 25.55
N THR A 386 -13.72 -3.32 24.74
CA THR A 386 -13.69 -3.58 23.29
C THR A 386 -13.26 -2.33 22.52
N GLY A 387 -12.00 -2.27 22.08
CA GLY A 387 -11.48 -1.11 21.36
C GLY A 387 -10.85 -0.05 22.27
N CYS A 388 -9.94 0.73 21.70
CA CYS A 388 -8.97 1.56 22.44
C CYS A 388 -9.39 3.02 22.63
N ASP A 389 -10.62 3.39 22.27
CA ASP A 389 -11.19 4.71 22.56
C ASP A 389 -11.77 4.78 24.00
N PRO A 390 -11.92 5.98 24.58
CA PRO A 390 -12.38 6.13 25.97
C PRO A 390 -13.81 5.61 26.24
N GLU A 391 -14.67 5.49 25.24
CA GLU A 391 -16.07 5.06 25.43
C GLU A 391 -16.18 3.55 25.64
N HIS A 392 -15.20 2.78 25.14
CA HIS A 392 -15.23 1.32 25.20
C HIS A 392 -14.06 0.70 25.99
N ALA A 393 -12.91 1.36 26.09
CA ALA A 393 -11.75 0.82 26.78
C ALA A 393 -11.90 0.83 28.31
N TRP A 394 -11.25 -0.12 28.98
CA TRP A 394 -11.06 -0.06 30.44
C TRP A 394 -10.13 1.10 30.82
N ARG A 395 -10.16 1.52 32.08
CA ARG A 395 -9.39 2.67 32.55
C ARG A 395 -8.02 2.28 33.08
N HIS A 396 -7.94 1.15 33.79
CA HIS A 396 -6.74 0.72 34.50
C HIS A 396 -6.15 -0.54 33.87
N ILE A 397 -4.82 -0.55 33.76
CA ILE A 397 -4.05 -1.68 33.22
C ILE A 397 -4.19 -2.89 34.14
N GLN A 398 -4.07 -2.70 35.46
CA GLN A 398 -4.22 -3.82 36.39
C GLN A 398 -5.63 -4.43 36.30
N PHE A 399 -6.66 -3.58 36.16
CA PHE A 399 -8.04 -4.05 35.99
C PHE A 399 -8.18 -4.91 34.72
N ALA A 400 -7.61 -4.44 33.61
CA ALA A 400 -7.66 -5.17 32.35
C ALA A 400 -6.96 -6.54 32.43
N ILE A 401 -5.77 -6.59 33.02
CA ILE A 401 -5.03 -7.83 33.26
C ILE A 401 -5.89 -8.78 34.10
N ASP A 402 -6.58 -8.29 35.13
CA ASP A 402 -7.43 -9.10 36.00
C ASP A 402 -8.66 -9.68 35.29
N HIS A 403 -9.15 -9.03 34.23
CA HIS A 403 -10.40 -9.38 33.54
C HIS A 403 -10.24 -9.99 32.14
N THR A 404 -9.01 -10.09 31.62
CA THR A 404 -8.71 -10.81 30.38
C THR A 404 -7.81 -12.03 30.61
N SER A 405 -7.70 -12.88 29.59
CA SER A 405 -6.86 -14.08 29.58
C SER A 405 -5.73 -14.06 28.53
N ASN A 406 -5.78 -13.14 27.57
CA ASN A 406 -4.89 -13.19 26.39
C ASN A 406 -4.01 -11.95 26.32
N THR A 407 -4.53 -10.87 25.75
CA THR A 407 -3.76 -9.66 25.43
C THR A 407 -4.46 -8.44 26.00
N VAL A 408 -3.66 -7.54 26.57
CA VAL A 408 -4.05 -6.20 26.98
C VAL A 408 -3.31 -5.20 26.10
N CYS A 409 -4.05 -4.52 25.23
CA CYS A 409 -3.55 -3.39 24.46
C CYS A 409 -3.71 -2.10 25.25
N VAL A 410 -2.65 -1.30 25.33
CA VAL A 410 -2.60 -0.07 26.11
C VAL A 410 -2.54 1.10 25.14
N ALA A 411 -3.64 1.87 25.07
CA ALA A 411 -3.73 3.04 24.21
C ALA A 411 -2.78 4.14 24.68
N LYS A 412 -2.45 5.07 23.77
CA LYS A 412 -1.59 6.21 24.06
C LYS A 412 -2.06 7.01 25.29
N GLY A 413 -1.10 7.53 26.04
CA GLY A 413 -1.33 8.36 27.22
C GLY A 413 -0.55 7.89 28.44
N THR A 414 -0.73 8.58 29.56
CA THR A 414 0.02 8.31 30.80
C THR A 414 -0.85 7.58 31.83
N TYR A 415 -0.39 6.43 32.28
CA TYR A 415 -1.00 5.57 33.29
C TYR A 415 -0.18 5.67 34.58
N SER A 416 -0.78 6.26 35.62
CA SER A 416 -0.16 6.50 36.91
C SER A 416 -1.22 6.69 37.99
N GLU A 417 -0.84 6.60 39.27
CA GLU A 417 -1.74 6.93 40.38
C GLU A 417 -2.31 8.36 40.23
N ALA A 418 -1.51 9.30 39.72
CA ALA A 418 -1.90 10.71 39.59
C ALA A 418 -2.78 11.02 38.36
N THR A 419 -2.66 10.24 37.27
CA THR A 419 -3.32 10.55 35.99
C THR A 419 -4.63 9.81 35.81
N ASN A 420 -4.62 8.48 35.97
CA ASN A 420 -5.81 7.66 35.82
C ASN A 420 -6.22 6.96 37.13
N GLY A 421 -5.33 6.87 38.13
CA GLY A 421 -5.57 6.13 39.38
C GLY A 421 -4.95 4.73 39.37
N GLU A 422 -4.02 4.46 38.46
CA GLU A 422 -3.34 3.17 38.34
C GLU A 422 -2.63 2.77 39.64
N THR A 423 -2.66 1.47 39.95
CA THR A 423 -1.97 0.91 41.11
C THR A 423 -0.70 0.18 40.72
N PHE A 424 0.37 0.39 41.49
CA PHE A 424 1.67 -0.27 41.26
C PHE A 424 2.07 -1.20 42.41
N PRO A 425 2.80 -2.29 42.14
CA PRO A 425 3.24 -2.74 40.81
C PRO A 425 2.10 -3.29 39.95
N ILE A 426 2.19 -3.11 38.64
CA ILE A 426 1.39 -3.87 37.66
C ILE A 426 1.87 -5.33 37.72
N GLN A 427 0.97 -6.24 38.04
CA GLN A 427 1.24 -7.67 38.16
C GLN A 427 0.72 -8.39 36.93
N MET A 428 1.65 -8.89 36.11
CA MET A 428 1.32 -9.70 34.95
C MET A 428 0.67 -11.03 35.37
N LYS A 429 -0.08 -11.62 34.44
CA LYS A 429 -0.59 -12.99 34.53
C LYS A 429 0.20 -13.93 33.62
N ASP A 430 0.17 -15.21 33.96
CA ASP A 430 0.82 -16.25 33.15
C ASP A 430 0.24 -16.25 31.72
N GLY A 431 1.11 -16.27 30.70
CA GLY A 431 0.74 -16.29 29.28
C GLY A 431 0.19 -14.98 28.72
N LEU A 432 0.08 -13.91 29.52
CA LEU A 432 -0.55 -12.65 29.09
C LEU A 432 0.44 -11.74 28.35
N VAL A 433 -0.05 -11.11 27.29
CA VAL A 433 0.69 -10.07 26.54
C VAL A 433 0.19 -8.69 26.95
N LEU A 434 1.10 -7.81 27.39
CA LEU A 434 0.84 -6.40 27.64
C LEU A 434 1.58 -5.58 26.59
N MET A 435 0.83 -4.94 25.69
CA MET A 435 1.39 -4.23 24.54
C MET A 435 0.98 -2.76 24.49
N GLY A 436 1.93 -1.87 24.25
CA GLY A 436 1.67 -0.47 23.93
C GLY A 436 1.46 -0.26 22.43
N VAL A 437 0.68 0.76 22.07
CA VAL A 437 0.46 1.10 20.65
C VAL A 437 1.64 1.84 20.01
N ASN A 438 2.45 2.51 20.84
CA ASN A 438 3.66 3.26 20.47
C ASN A 438 4.34 3.85 21.72
N ASP A 439 5.39 4.64 21.50
CA ASP A 439 6.18 5.36 22.52
C ASP A 439 5.40 6.42 23.32
N GLU A 440 4.22 6.86 22.86
CA GLU A 440 3.29 7.72 23.63
C GLU A 440 2.49 6.93 24.70
N THR A 441 2.65 5.60 24.76
CA THR A 441 2.06 4.74 25.79
C THR A 441 2.97 4.69 27.02
N ILE A 442 2.65 5.49 28.04
CA ILE A 442 3.53 5.75 29.17
C ILE A 442 2.97 5.13 30.45
N ILE A 443 3.68 4.15 31.02
CA ILE A 443 3.46 3.64 32.38
C ILE A 443 4.40 4.39 33.33
N ASP A 444 3.83 5.22 34.21
CA ASP A 444 4.59 6.02 35.17
C ASP A 444 4.32 5.56 36.60
N GLY A 445 5.30 4.84 37.17
CA GLY A 445 5.21 4.22 38.47
C GLY A 445 5.11 5.17 39.67
N GLY A 446 5.24 6.49 39.48
CA GLY A 446 4.98 7.48 40.53
C GLY A 446 5.84 7.35 41.80
N GLY A 447 7.00 6.69 41.72
CA GLY A 447 7.88 6.39 42.85
C GLY A 447 7.71 4.99 43.44
N ALA A 448 6.88 4.11 42.86
CA ALA A 448 6.78 2.72 43.26
C ALA A 448 8.14 2.01 43.19
N TYR A 449 8.40 1.08 44.12
CA TYR A 449 9.66 0.33 44.12
C TYR A 449 9.77 -0.62 42.92
N TYR A 450 8.65 -1.25 42.53
CA TYR A 450 8.50 -2.03 41.31
C TYR A 450 7.42 -1.40 40.44
N VAL A 451 7.65 -1.22 39.15
CA VAL A 451 6.63 -0.71 38.22
C VAL A 451 5.85 -1.87 37.61
N VAL A 452 6.54 -2.82 36.98
CA VAL A 452 5.95 -4.04 36.40
C VAL A 452 6.61 -5.29 37.00
N ILE A 453 5.80 -6.28 37.37
CA ILE A 453 6.25 -7.61 37.78
C ILE A 453 5.82 -8.63 36.74
N GLY A 454 6.80 -9.30 36.12
CA GLY A 454 6.56 -10.34 35.12
C GLY A 454 6.10 -11.68 35.73
N ALA A 455 5.31 -12.43 34.95
CA ALA A 455 4.75 -13.74 35.29
C ALA A 455 5.30 -14.84 34.35
N ASN A 456 4.83 -16.08 34.43
CA ASN A 456 5.32 -17.14 33.53
C ASN A 456 4.80 -16.93 32.11
N ASP A 457 5.67 -17.04 31.12
CA ASP A 457 5.32 -16.99 29.70
C ASP A 457 4.59 -15.69 29.29
N CYS A 458 4.78 -14.60 30.04
CA CYS A 458 4.19 -13.30 29.72
C CYS A 458 5.08 -12.49 28.77
N GLU A 459 4.46 -11.53 28.07
CA GLU A 459 5.12 -10.62 27.15
C GLU A 459 4.83 -9.15 27.52
N ILE A 460 5.86 -8.31 27.48
CA ILE A 460 5.79 -6.88 27.77
C ILE A 460 6.44 -6.15 26.60
N GLU A 461 5.64 -5.49 25.76
CA GLU A 461 6.09 -4.95 24.49
C GLU A 461 5.63 -3.50 24.21
N GLY A 462 6.49 -2.69 23.61
CA GLY A 462 6.08 -1.43 22.96
C GLY A 462 5.67 -0.32 23.94
N LEU A 463 6.18 -0.34 25.18
CA LEU A 463 5.80 0.60 26.23
C LEU A 463 6.94 1.57 26.58
N THR A 464 6.58 2.80 26.95
CA THR A 464 7.46 3.69 27.71
C THR A 464 7.21 3.47 29.20
N ILE A 465 8.20 2.99 29.97
CA ILE A 465 8.03 2.69 31.40
C ILE A 465 9.02 3.51 32.23
N ARG A 466 8.50 4.28 33.20
CA ARG A 466 9.27 5.22 34.01
C ARG A 466 8.75 5.36 35.44
N GLY A 467 9.35 6.26 36.21
CA GLY A 467 8.86 6.71 37.52
C GLY A 467 9.19 5.76 38.67
N GLY A 468 9.80 4.60 38.43
CA GLY A 468 10.13 3.62 39.45
C GLY A 468 11.29 4.08 40.36
N ALA A 469 11.12 3.96 41.69
CA ALA A 469 12.17 4.23 42.67
C ALA A 469 13.21 3.10 42.77
N GLY A 470 12.80 1.86 42.48
CA GLY A 470 13.62 0.65 42.55
C GLY A 470 13.88 0.05 41.17
N THR A 471 13.27 -1.10 40.91
CA THR A 471 13.37 -1.83 39.64
C THR A 471 12.18 -1.50 38.75
N THR A 472 12.42 -1.15 37.50
CA THR A 472 11.35 -0.80 36.55
C THR A 472 10.57 -2.05 36.15
N ILE A 473 11.25 -3.09 35.65
CA ILE A 473 10.66 -4.41 35.38
C ILE A 473 11.37 -5.48 36.22
N TYR A 474 10.62 -6.20 37.04
CA TYR A 474 11.14 -7.25 37.91
C TYR A 474 10.54 -8.61 37.56
N CYS A 475 11.40 -9.60 37.31
CA CYS A 475 11.01 -10.98 37.05
C CYS A 475 11.68 -11.88 38.09
N SER A 476 10.91 -12.71 38.81
CA SER A 476 11.48 -13.56 39.85
C SER A 476 10.79 -14.91 39.94
N ASN A 477 11.57 -15.98 39.79
CA ASN A 477 11.09 -17.36 39.74
C ASN A 477 9.96 -17.57 38.70
N SER A 478 9.92 -16.70 37.69
CA SER A 478 9.09 -16.82 36.49
C SER A 478 9.77 -17.73 35.49
N GLY A 479 8.99 -18.42 34.66
CA GLY A 479 9.42 -19.25 33.53
C GLY A 479 10.03 -18.42 32.39
N SER A 480 9.49 -18.57 31.17
CA SER A 480 9.89 -17.68 30.07
C SER A 480 9.31 -16.28 30.28
N VAL A 481 10.05 -15.20 30.01
CA VAL A 481 9.48 -13.85 29.97
C VAL A 481 10.05 -13.09 28.78
N THR A 482 9.21 -12.52 27.94
CA THR A 482 9.63 -11.69 26.81
C THR A 482 9.46 -10.21 27.14
N ILE A 483 10.52 -9.43 26.96
CA ILE A 483 10.53 -7.97 27.14
C ILE A 483 11.13 -7.36 25.88
N SER A 484 10.29 -6.76 25.04
CA SER A 484 10.67 -6.33 23.69
C SER A 484 10.26 -4.88 23.40
N ASN A 485 11.06 -4.14 22.62
CA ASN A 485 10.64 -2.84 22.05
C ASN A 485 10.20 -1.78 23.08
N ASN A 486 10.69 -1.81 24.32
CA ASN A 486 10.30 -0.86 25.36
C ASN A 486 11.31 0.29 25.50
N ASN A 487 10.83 1.48 25.87
CA ASN A 487 11.64 2.60 26.33
C ASN A 487 11.59 2.71 27.87
N ILE A 488 12.66 2.26 28.52
CA ILE A 488 12.75 2.12 29.98
C ILE A 488 13.59 3.27 30.55
N MET A 489 12.93 4.18 31.26
CA MET A 489 13.58 5.25 32.02
C MET A 489 13.66 4.84 33.50
N LYS A 490 14.86 4.50 33.97
CA LYS A 490 15.06 3.87 35.28
C LYS A 490 15.72 4.79 36.30
N ARG A 491 15.54 4.47 37.59
CA ARG A 491 16.38 4.95 38.70
C ARG A 491 17.43 3.92 39.11
N LEU A 492 17.08 2.88 39.87
CA LEU A 492 18.05 1.88 40.36
C LEU A 492 18.30 0.74 39.35
N TYR A 493 17.26 0.01 38.95
CA TYR A 493 17.41 -1.10 38.00
C TYR A 493 16.41 -0.93 36.86
N GLY A 494 16.85 -1.13 35.62
CA GLY A 494 15.96 -1.16 34.46
C GLY A 494 15.16 -2.44 34.47
N ILE A 495 15.83 -3.53 34.12
CA ILE A 495 15.27 -4.88 34.14
C ILE A 495 16.08 -5.73 35.11
N ARG A 496 15.41 -6.44 36.01
CA ARG A 496 16.06 -7.37 36.94
C ARG A 496 15.37 -8.73 36.94
N CYS A 497 16.10 -9.76 36.56
CA CYS A 497 15.66 -11.15 36.53
C CYS A 497 16.37 -11.97 37.62
N LEU A 498 15.60 -12.75 38.38
CA LEU A 498 16.11 -13.63 39.43
C LEU A 498 15.51 -15.03 39.26
N ASN A 499 16.35 -16.04 38.99
CA ASN A 499 15.92 -17.42 38.72
C ASN A 499 14.87 -17.50 37.58
N SER A 500 15.08 -16.77 36.49
CA SER A 500 14.11 -16.69 35.37
C SER A 500 14.77 -16.78 34.00
N SER A 501 14.03 -17.26 33.00
CA SER A 501 14.49 -17.38 31.62
C SER A 501 13.93 -16.24 30.78
N ALA A 502 14.59 -15.08 30.77
CA ALA A 502 14.09 -13.90 30.07
C ALA A 502 14.72 -13.72 28.68
N THR A 503 13.89 -13.36 27.70
CA THR A 503 14.31 -12.80 26.41
C THR A 503 14.09 -11.29 26.46
N ILE A 504 15.18 -10.53 26.44
CA ILE A 504 15.18 -9.06 26.53
C ILE A 504 15.76 -8.53 25.23
N THR A 505 14.90 -8.02 24.34
CA THR A 505 15.33 -7.62 22.99
C THR A 505 14.86 -6.24 22.57
N SER A 506 15.68 -5.50 21.83
CA SER A 506 15.25 -4.25 21.16
C SER A 506 14.71 -3.17 22.12
N ASN A 507 15.14 -3.18 23.38
CA ASN A 507 14.75 -2.16 24.35
C ASN A 507 15.76 -1.02 24.40
N THR A 508 15.28 0.20 24.64
CA THR A 508 16.11 1.34 25.04
C THR A 508 16.03 1.50 26.54
N ILE A 509 17.16 1.45 27.24
CA ILE A 509 17.23 1.49 28.71
C ILE A 509 18.18 2.60 29.16
N GLN A 510 17.62 3.70 29.66
CA GLN A 510 18.37 4.89 30.07
C GLN A 510 18.03 5.31 31.51
N VAL A 511 18.92 6.04 32.16
CA VAL A 511 18.65 6.59 33.50
C VAL A 511 17.70 7.79 33.40
N GLU A 512 16.79 7.96 34.35
CA GLU A 512 15.98 9.18 34.47
C GLU A 512 16.89 10.40 34.72
N GLU A 513 16.54 11.52 34.09
CA GLU A 513 17.26 12.78 34.28
C GLU A 513 17.39 13.14 35.77
N MET A 514 18.57 13.65 36.14
CA MET A 514 18.93 14.09 37.50
C MET A 514 19.08 12.97 38.55
N TYR A 515 18.88 11.69 38.23
CA TYR A 515 19.19 10.61 39.17
C TYR A 515 20.71 10.40 39.29
N THR A 516 21.23 10.30 40.51
CA THR A 516 22.69 10.16 40.78
C THR A 516 23.07 8.90 41.55
N GLY A 517 22.12 8.01 41.85
CA GLY A 517 22.37 6.76 42.57
C GLY A 517 22.95 5.67 41.65
N ALA A 518 23.53 4.62 42.23
CA ALA A 518 24.07 3.50 41.45
C ALA A 518 22.95 2.81 40.66
N SER A 519 22.98 2.93 39.33
CA SER A 519 21.94 2.44 38.43
C SER A 519 22.48 1.40 37.44
N THR A 520 21.83 0.24 37.34
CA THR A 520 22.18 -0.82 36.39
C THR A 520 21.10 -0.99 35.33
N GLY A 521 21.50 -1.18 34.07
CA GLY A 521 20.58 -1.39 32.95
C GLY A 521 19.81 -2.69 33.10
N ILE A 522 20.51 -3.81 32.94
CA ILE A 522 19.96 -5.16 33.06
C ILE A 522 20.73 -5.93 34.12
N THR A 523 20.02 -6.67 34.99
CA THR A 523 20.64 -7.53 36.01
C THR A 523 20.06 -8.94 35.93
N LEU A 524 20.93 -9.93 35.72
CA LEU A 524 20.60 -11.35 35.73
C LEU A 524 21.23 -12.00 36.97
N LEU A 525 20.40 -12.68 37.76
CA LEU A 525 20.82 -13.44 38.94
C LEU A 525 20.31 -14.87 38.80
N HIS A 526 21.20 -15.84 38.63
CA HIS A 526 20.86 -17.27 38.50
C HIS A 526 19.85 -17.58 37.37
N CYS A 527 19.96 -16.89 36.24
CA CYS A 527 19.07 -17.04 35.09
C CYS A 527 19.63 -18.11 34.14
N PRO A 528 18.96 -19.26 33.95
CA PRO A 528 19.57 -20.43 33.29
C PRO A 528 19.66 -20.33 31.76
N THR A 529 18.80 -19.55 31.10
CA THR A 529 18.74 -19.48 29.62
C THR A 529 18.36 -18.09 29.09
N ALA A 530 18.83 -17.01 29.75
CA ALA A 530 18.46 -15.66 29.33
C ALA A 530 19.10 -15.26 27.99
N VAL A 531 18.38 -14.50 27.18
CA VAL A 531 18.85 -13.90 25.93
C VAL A 531 18.70 -12.39 26.03
N ILE A 532 19.77 -11.65 25.81
CA ILE A 532 19.81 -10.18 25.82
C ILE A 532 20.34 -9.73 24.47
N SER A 533 19.48 -9.20 23.60
CA SER A 533 19.92 -8.80 22.26
C SER A 533 19.36 -7.49 21.71
N ASN A 534 20.10 -6.81 20.83
CA ASN A 534 19.63 -5.60 20.15
C ASN A 534 19.19 -4.45 21.09
N ASN A 535 19.63 -4.44 22.35
CA ASN A 535 19.23 -3.39 23.29
C ASN A 535 20.21 -2.21 23.21
N LYS A 536 19.66 -0.99 23.35
CA LYS A 536 20.43 0.22 23.61
C LYS A 536 20.42 0.51 25.11
N ILE A 537 21.58 0.44 25.76
CA ILE A 537 21.73 0.59 27.21
C ILE A 537 22.65 1.76 27.49
N GLU A 538 22.11 2.87 27.98
CA GLU A 538 22.86 4.13 28.07
C GLU A 538 22.84 4.81 29.44
N SER A 539 23.90 5.57 29.71
CA SER A 539 24.04 6.48 30.86
C SER A 539 23.83 5.83 32.23
N ASN A 540 24.20 4.55 32.36
CA ASN A 540 24.12 3.82 33.62
C ASN A 540 25.20 4.28 34.59
N ILE A 541 24.83 4.54 35.83
CA ILE A 541 25.79 5.00 36.85
C ILE A 541 26.61 3.84 37.40
N ALA A 542 26.07 2.61 37.37
CA ALA A 542 26.79 1.38 37.64
C ALA A 542 27.01 0.61 36.32
N TYR A 543 26.65 -0.67 36.28
CA TYR A 543 26.88 -1.54 35.13
C TYR A 543 25.85 -1.33 34.01
N GLY A 544 26.24 -1.56 32.75
CA GLY A 544 25.27 -1.73 31.66
C GLY A 544 24.46 -3.01 31.85
N ILE A 545 25.18 -4.14 31.84
CA ILE A 545 24.63 -5.48 32.11
C ILE A 545 25.42 -6.14 33.24
N GLY A 546 24.72 -6.54 34.31
CA GLY A 546 25.27 -7.39 35.37
C GLY A 546 24.76 -8.83 35.24
N CYS A 547 25.67 -9.79 35.20
CA CYS A 547 25.38 -11.19 34.97
C CYS A 547 26.04 -12.05 36.07
N ASP A 548 25.25 -12.56 37.02
CA ASP A 548 25.73 -13.41 38.10
C ASP A 548 25.20 -14.84 37.96
N ASN A 549 26.13 -15.78 37.84
CA ASN A 549 25.89 -17.22 37.72
C ASN A 549 24.76 -17.54 36.72
N SER A 550 24.80 -16.90 35.55
CA SER A 550 23.78 -16.96 34.50
C SER A 550 24.46 -17.18 33.14
N PRO A 551 24.26 -18.32 32.47
CA PRO A 551 24.86 -18.58 31.16
C PRO A 551 24.04 -17.93 30.04
N ALA A 552 23.92 -16.60 30.10
CA ALA A 552 23.11 -15.83 29.16
C ALA A 552 23.81 -15.64 27.80
N LEU A 553 23.01 -15.54 26.74
CA LEU A 553 23.47 -15.02 25.45
C LEU A 553 23.31 -13.50 25.45
N ILE A 554 24.40 -12.75 25.31
CA ILE A 554 24.41 -11.28 25.26
C ILE A 554 24.94 -10.88 23.87
N SER A 555 24.06 -10.42 22.98
CA SER A 555 24.44 -10.15 21.59
C SER A 555 23.88 -8.90 20.94
N HIS A 556 24.62 -8.25 20.04
CA HIS A 556 24.11 -7.09 19.28
C HIS A 556 23.62 -5.93 20.16
N ASN A 557 24.12 -5.79 21.39
CA ASN A 557 23.73 -4.69 22.26
C ASN A 557 24.68 -3.50 22.08
N LEU A 558 24.11 -2.30 22.09
CA LEU A 558 24.84 -1.04 22.17
C LEU A 558 24.84 -0.58 23.64
N ILE A 559 26.00 -0.62 24.30
CA ILE A 559 26.15 -0.25 25.71
C ILE A 559 27.06 0.97 25.80
N ILE A 560 26.51 2.13 26.15
CA ILE A 560 27.23 3.41 26.07
C ILE A 560 27.15 4.21 27.36
N ASN A 561 28.21 4.99 27.62
CA ASN A 561 28.26 5.97 28.71
C ASN A 561 27.96 5.37 30.11
N THR A 562 28.40 4.13 30.36
CA THR A 562 28.31 3.51 31.69
C THR A 562 29.45 3.98 32.59
N ARG A 563 29.16 4.36 33.84
CA ARG A 563 30.18 4.89 34.77
C ARG A 563 30.94 3.82 35.57
N PHE A 564 30.48 2.57 35.52
CA PHE A 564 31.25 1.37 35.84
C PHE A 564 31.31 0.49 34.59
N GLN A 565 31.57 -0.81 34.74
CA GLN A 565 31.76 -1.74 33.63
C GLN A 565 30.55 -1.77 32.70
N GLY A 566 30.80 -1.80 31.38
CA GLY A 566 29.75 -2.05 30.40
C GLY A 566 29.05 -3.39 30.68
N ILE A 567 29.85 -4.45 30.84
CA ILE A 567 29.36 -5.78 31.24
C ILE A 567 30.16 -6.29 32.45
N PHE A 568 29.46 -6.76 33.47
CA PHE A 568 30.02 -7.34 34.68
C PHE A 568 29.54 -8.79 34.85
N CYS A 569 30.48 -9.75 34.87
CA CYS A 569 30.22 -11.17 34.93
C CYS A 569 30.82 -11.81 36.18
N THR A 570 30.01 -12.55 36.94
CA THR A 570 30.44 -13.31 38.13
C THR A 570 29.81 -14.69 38.23
N GLY A 571 30.37 -15.54 39.09
CA GLY A 571 29.84 -16.87 39.41
C GLY A 571 30.46 -18.00 38.59
N SER A 572 29.91 -19.21 38.69
CA SER A 572 30.47 -20.41 38.03
C SER A 572 29.88 -20.72 36.65
N LEU A 573 28.69 -20.19 36.35
CA LEU A 573 28.05 -20.28 35.03
C LEU A 573 28.29 -18.99 34.27
N SER A 574 28.72 -19.10 33.01
CA SER A 574 29.33 -17.98 32.27
C SER A 574 28.53 -17.63 31.03
N PRO A 575 28.34 -16.33 30.73
CA PRO A 575 27.62 -15.90 29.54
C PRO A 575 28.47 -16.02 28.26
N THR A 576 27.79 -16.00 27.12
CA THR A 576 28.38 -15.79 25.79
C THR A 576 28.10 -14.34 25.37
N ILE A 577 29.16 -13.59 25.07
CA ILE A 577 29.12 -12.16 24.75
C ILE A 577 29.61 -11.99 23.30
N LEU A 578 28.69 -11.72 22.38
CA LEU A 578 28.98 -11.70 20.94
C LEU A 578 28.43 -10.48 20.21
N ASN A 579 29.19 -9.88 19.29
CA ASN A 579 28.72 -8.78 18.44
C ASN A 579 28.14 -7.60 19.23
N ASN A 580 28.72 -7.22 20.37
CA ASN A 580 28.29 -6.02 21.12
C ASN A 580 29.21 -4.84 20.83
N THR A 581 28.66 -3.62 20.90
CA THR A 581 29.44 -2.38 20.90
C THR A 581 29.37 -1.77 22.29
N ILE A 582 30.50 -1.72 23.00
CA ILE A 582 30.61 -1.32 24.41
C ILE A 582 31.53 -0.12 24.53
N ILE A 583 30.97 1.02 24.90
CA ILE A 583 31.66 2.31 24.99
C ILE A 583 31.40 2.92 26.37
N PRO A 584 32.13 2.46 27.40
CA PRO A 584 31.95 2.96 28.76
C PRO A 584 32.33 4.45 28.85
N HIS A 585 31.84 5.13 29.90
CA HIS A 585 32.29 6.48 30.24
C HIS A 585 33.79 6.50 30.54
N SER A 586 34.43 7.66 30.48
CA SER A 586 35.88 7.87 30.66
C SER A 586 36.45 7.49 32.04
N THR A 587 35.62 6.92 32.92
CA THR A 587 36.01 6.49 34.27
C THR A 587 35.77 4.99 34.49
N ALA A 588 35.47 4.24 33.43
CA ALA A 588 34.98 2.88 33.49
C ALA A 588 35.72 1.92 32.55
N GLY A 589 35.59 0.61 32.81
CA GLY A 589 36.11 -0.45 31.95
C GLY A 589 35.04 -1.07 31.05
N GLY A 590 35.46 -1.84 30.05
CA GLY A 590 34.54 -2.54 29.14
C GLY A 590 33.87 -3.75 29.81
N ILE A 591 34.55 -4.89 29.79
CA ILE A 591 34.08 -6.17 30.34
C ILE A 591 34.91 -6.55 31.56
N PHE A 592 34.25 -7.00 32.62
CA PHE A 592 34.91 -7.52 33.82
C PHE A 592 34.39 -8.90 34.17
N ALA A 593 35.29 -9.87 34.23
CA ALA A 593 35.01 -11.27 34.55
C ALA A 593 35.73 -11.65 35.85
N ASN A 594 34.98 -11.97 36.92
CA ASN A 594 35.54 -12.18 38.26
C ASN A 594 34.85 -13.29 39.07
N TRP A 595 35.62 -13.90 39.97
CA TRP A 595 35.27 -14.92 40.97
C TRP A 595 34.89 -16.32 40.43
N THR A 596 35.49 -17.33 41.07
CA THR A 596 35.21 -18.79 40.99
C THR A 596 35.01 -19.39 39.58
N ASN A 597 35.97 -19.22 38.68
CA ASN A 597 36.00 -19.86 37.36
C ASN A 597 34.90 -19.41 36.37
N THR A 598 34.39 -18.18 36.45
CA THR A 598 33.67 -17.65 35.28
C THR A 598 34.62 -17.65 34.07
N SER A 599 34.18 -18.19 32.95
CA SER A 599 34.92 -18.33 31.70
C SER A 599 33.96 -18.00 30.56
N PRO A 600 33.58 -16.72 30.41
CA PRO A 600 32.69 -16.31 29.32
C PRO A 600 33.37 -16.50 27.96
N VAL A 601 32.55 -16.63 26.92
CA VAL A 601 33.01 -16.49 25.54
C VAL A 601 32.84 -15.03 25.15
N ILE A 602 33.89 -14.38 24.67
CA ILE A 602 33.93 -12.96 24.29
C ILE A 602 34.42 -12.87 22.84
N LYS A 603 33.50 -12.63 21.91
CA LYS A 603 33.77 -12.70 20.46
C LYS A 603 33.09 -11.61 19.63
N ASN A 604 33.70 -11.14 18.53
CA ASN A 604 33.12 -10.19 17.58
C ASN A 604 32.68 -8.86 18.22
N ASN A 605 33.19 -8.47 19.40
CA ASN A 605 32.76 -7.25 20.07
C ASN A 605 33.65 -6.06 19.67
N ILE A 606 33.08 -4.86 19.63
CA ILE A 606 33.84 -3.61 19.69
C ILE A 606 33.78 -3.08 21.13
N ILE A 607 34.94 -2.91 21.76
CA ILE A 607 35.09 -2.34 23.11
C ILE A 607 35.99 -1.13 22.99
N CYS A 608 35.42 0.07 23.10
CA CYS A 608 36.12 1.31 22.78
C CYS A 608 36.04 2.31 23.93
N SER A 609 37.16 2.91 24.33
CA SER A 609 37.16 3.97 25.33
C SER A 609 36.54 5.26 24.77
N SER A 610 35.63 5.87 25.52
CA SER A 610 35.11 7.23 25.22
C SER A 610 36.14 8.35 25.43
N SER A 611 37.29 8.04 26.04
CA SER A 611 38.40 8.97 26.28
C SER A 611 39.72 8.20 26.15
N PRO A 612 40.33 8.18 24.94
CA PRO A 612 41.60 7.51 24.75
C PRO A 612 42.66 8.13 25.68
N SER A 613 43.43 7.30 26.39
CA SER A 613 44.56 7.66 27.29
C SER A 613 44.26 8.10 28.75
N ASP A 614 43.06 7.82 29.28
CA ASP A 614 42.79 8.03 30.71
C ASP A 614 43.42 6.95 31.60
N PRO A 615 44.18 7.35 32.65
CA PRO A 615 45.01 6.43 33.42
C PRO A 615 44.21 5.39 34.22
N GLY A 616 44.52 4.10 34.02
CA GLY A 616 43.99 2.98 34.81
C GLY A 616 42.70 2.33 34.29
N LEU A 617 42.27 2.66 33.08
CA LEU A 617 41.12 2.01 32.41
C LEU A 617 41.52 0.72 31.68
N TYR A 618 40.53 -0.15 31.43
CA TYR A 618 40.74 -1.42 30.75
C TYR A 618 39.58 -1.81 29.82
N GLY A 619 39.92 -2.53 28.75
CA GLY A 619 38.93 -3.14 27.86
C GLY A 619 38.33 -4.38 28.49
N ILE A 620 39.15 -5.41 28.72
CA ILE A 620 38.76 -6.67 29.35
C ILE A 620 39.61 -6.91 30.61
N TYR A 621 38.95 -7.16 31.74
CA TYR A 621 39.62 -7.51 33.00
C TYR A 621 39.18 -8.89 33.47
N CYS A 622 40.15 -9.77 33.68
CA CYS A 622 39.95 -11.11 34.20
C CYS A 622 40.60 -11.27 35.58
N SER A 623 39.79 -11.62 36.58
CA SER A 623 40.26 -11.94 37.93
C SER A 623 39.91 -13.36 38.31
N ASN A 624 40.90 -14.26 38.31
CA ASN A 624 40.69 -15.71 38.53
C ASN A 624 39.60 -16.29 37.59
N SER A 625 39.65 -15.87 36.32
CA SER A 625 38.71 -16.16 35.25
C SER A 625 39.53 -16.50 33.99
N PHE A 626 39.03 -17.43 33.15
CA PHE A 626 39.72 -17.91 31.95
C PHE A 626 38.76 -17.89 30.74
N PRO A 627 38.37 -16.71 30.23
CA PRO A 627 37.45 -16.62 29.10
C PRO A 627 38.07 -17.12 27.79
N GLU A 628 37.21 -17.51 26.85
CA GLU A 628 37.59 -17.64 25.44
C GLU A 628 37.44 -16.27 24.77
N ILE A 629 38.55 -15.70 24.31
CA ILE A 629 38.59 -14.37 23.67
C ILE A 629 39.04 -14.56 22.22
N SER A 630 38.36 -13.93 21.26
CA SER A 630 38.75 -13.94 19.84
C SER A 630 37.93 -12.94 19.01
N TYR A 631 38.50 -12.39 17.93
CA TYR A 631 37.81 -11.53 16.96
C TYR A 631 37.15 -10.28 17.56
N ASN A 632 37.74 -9.65 18.57
CA ASN A 632 37.25 -8.40 19.15
C ASN A 632 38.14 -7.23 18.74
N ASP A 633 37.56 -6.04 18.61
CA ASP A 633 38.32 -4.80 18.56
C ASP A 633 38.29 -4.13 19.92
N ILE A 634 39.45 -4.01 20.57
CA ILE A 634 39.58 -3.30 21.85
C ILE A 634 40.51 -2.11 21.68
N TRP A 635 39.95 -0.90 21.78
CA TRP A 635 40.65 0.32 21.42
C TRP A 635 40.51 1.45 22.44
N GLY A 636 41.57 2.26 22.55
CA GLY A 636 41.57 3.48 23.35
C GLY A 636 41.76 3.30 24.87
N PHE A 637 42.01 2.08 25.37
CA PHE A 637 42.28 1.87 26.80
C PHE A 637 43.78 1.91 27.12
N ASP A 638 44.07 2.28 28.36
CA ASP A 638 45.40 2.17 28.97
C ASP A 638 45.94 0.74 28.96
N ASN A 639 45.06 -0.22 29.27
CA ASN A 639 45.35 -1.65 29.19
C ASN A 639 44.15 -2.35 28.54
N ASN A 640 44.28 -2.71 27.25
CA ASN A 640 43.20 -3.43 26.56
C ASN A 640 42.83 -4.74 27.28
N TYR A 641 43.82 -5.42 27.86
CA TYR A 641 43.65 -6.67 28.59
C TYR A 641 44.35 -6.63 29.94
N VAL A 642 43.65 -7.04 31.01
CA VAL A 642 44.20 -7.13 32.36
C VAL A 642 43.89 -8.50 32.96
N GLY A 643 44.93 -9.26 33.28
CA GLY A 643 44.76 -10.63 33.81
C GLY A 643 44.33 -11.67 32.75
N CYS A 644 44.32 -11.28 31.48
CA CYS A 644 44.11 -12.09 30.29
C CYS A 644 44.96 -11.54 29.13
N GLU A 645 44.98 -12.25 28.01
CA GLU A 645 45.72 -11.89 26.81
C GLU A 645 44.76 -11.82 25.60
N PRO A 646 45.10 -11.06 24.54
CA PRO A 646 44.36 -11.10 23.28
C PRO A 646 44.34 -12.50 22.67
N GLY A 647 43.21 -12.84 22.05
CA GLY A 647 43.01 -14.07 21.32
C GLY A 647 43.20 -13.93 19.81
N THR A 648 42.83 -14.99 19.09
CA THR A 648 42.90 -15.02 17.62
C THR A 648 41.97 -13.97 17.01
N GLY A 649 42.46 -13.21 16.04
CA GLY A 649 41.65 -12.24 15.30
C GLY A 649 41.33 -10.96 16.07
N ASP A 650 41.76 -10.83 17.33
CA ASP A 650 41.59 -9.57 18.06
C ASP A 650 42.46 -8.47 17.46
N ILE A 651 41.87 -7.27 17.33
CA ILE A 651 42.53 -6.05 16.88
C ILE A 651 42.45 -4.96 17.96
N SER A 652 43.18 -3.87 17.73
CA SER A 652 43.19 -2.71 18.64
C SER A 652 43.35 -1.44 17.81
N GLU A 653 42.36 -1.18 16.96
CA GLU A 653 42.36 -0.10 15.97
C GLU A 653 41.15 0.82 16.18
N ASP A 654 41.19 2.04 15.64
CA ASP A 654 40.05 2.96 15.75
C ASP A 654 38.86 2.36 14.97
N PRO A 655 37.69 2.11 15.61
CA PRO A 655 36.53 1.55 14.92
C PRO A 655 35.96 2.44 13.81
N LYS A 656 36.30 3.74 13.80
CA LYS A 656 35.80 4.74 12.83
C LYS A 656 34.28 4.77 12.74
N PHE A 657 33.63 5.16 13.83
CA PHE A 657 32.18 5.40 13.85
C PHE A 657 31.79 6.64 13.03
N VAL A 658 30.58 6.63 12.46
CA VAL A 658 30.05 7.73 11.63
C VAL A 658 29.93 9.03 12.42
N ASP A 659 29.25 9.02 13.56
CA ASP A 659 29.03 10.21 14.39
C ASP A 659 28.79 9.84 15.87
N PRO A 660 29.86 9.47 16.60
CA PRO A 660 29.75 9.01 17.98
C PRO A 660 29.30 10.11 18.95
N ASP A 661 29.48 11.40 18.62
CA ASP A 661 29.04 12.53 19.45
C ASP A 661 27.51 12.64 19.50
N ASN A 662 26.81 12.14 18.47
CA ASN A 662 25.35 12.05 18.41
C ASN A 662 24.83 10.61 18.57
N ASN A 663 25.60 9.73 19.23
CA ASN A 663 25.29 8.31 19.46
C ASN A 663 25.10 7.46 18.18
N ASN A 664 25.64 7.89 17.04
CA ASN A 664 25.63 7.09 15.82
C ASN A 664 26.93 6.27 15.73
N TYR A 665 26.82 5.01 16.17
CA TYR A 665 27.91 4.05 16.22
C TYR A 665 27.90 3.06 15.04
N HIS A 666 27.26 3.41 13.92
CA HIS A 666 27.49 2.71 12.66
C HIS A 666 28.93 2.93 12.19
N LEU A 667 29.48 1.97 11.47
CA LEU A 667 30.84 2.02 10.95
C LEU A 667 30.94 2.94 9.72
N GLN A 668 32.05 3.64 9.55
CA GLN A 668 32.40 4.29 8.29
C GLN A 668 32.95 3.26 7.29
N SER A 669 32.83 3.55 5.99
CA SER A 669 33.25 2.65 4.89
C SER A 669 34.71 2.20 4.91
N ASN A 670 35.56 2.87 5.68
CA ASN A 670 36.99 2.56 5.83
C ASN A 670 37.34 2.01 7.23
N SER A 671 36.34 1.58 8.00
CA SER A 671 36.53 0.99 9.33
C SER A 671 37.33 -0.32 9.26
N PRO A 672 38.23 -0.58 10.23
CA PRO A 672 38.93 -1.86 10.33
C PRO A 672 38.04 -3.00 10.87
N CYS A 673 36.83 -2.68 11.36
CA CYS A 673 35.89 -3.65 11.91
C CYS A 673 35.03 -4.34 10.86
N ILE A 674 35.04 -3.82 9.63
CA ILE A 674 34.26 -4.36 8.50
C ILE A 674 34.91 -5.67 8.01
N ASP A 675 34.11 -6.72 7.83
CA ASP A 675 34.50 -8.08 7.43
C ASP A 675 35.58 -8.72 8.33
N ALA A 676 35.70 -8.25 9.58
CA ALA A 676 36.81 -8.60 10.47
C ALA A 676 36.44 -9.60 11.58
N GLY A 677 35.16 -9.93 11.75
CA GLY A 677 34.67 -10.90 12.74
C GLY A 677 35.07 -12.34 12.43
N ASP A 678 34.70 -13.28 13.32
CA ASP A 678 34.98 -14.71 13.17
C ASP A 678 34.36 -15.23 11.86
N PRO A 679 35.17 -15.71 10.89
CA PRO A 679 34.69 -16.19 9.59
C PRO A 679 33.75 -17.40 9.65
N ASN A 680 33.62 -18.04 10.81
CA ASN A 680 32.67 -19.14 11.02
C ASN A 680 31.34 -18.69 11.64
N SER A 681 31.20 -17.39 11.95
CA SER A 681 29.92 -16.81 12.36
C SER A 681 28.95 -16.76 11.17
N PRO A 682 27.63 -16.63 11.42
CA PRO A 682 26.69 -16.27 10.36
C PRO A 682 27.13 -15.00 9.61
N HIS A 683 26.92 -14.96 8.29
CA HIS A 683 27.17 -13.79 7.46
C HIS A 683 26.25 -12.62 7.83
N ASP A 684 26.70 -11.39 7.53
CA ASP A 684 25.87 -10.20 7.65
C ASP A 684 24.75 -10.19 6.60
N PRO A 685 23.68 -9.38 6.79
CA PRO A 685 22.51 -9.39 5.90
C PRO A 685 22.78 -9.08 4.43
N ASP A 686 23.89 -8.42 4.10
CA ASP A 686 24.35 -8.16 2.72
C ASP A 686 25.24 -9.28 2.14
N GLY A 687 25.44 -10.36 2.91
CA GLY A 687 26.12 -11.58 2.49
C GLY A 687 27.63 -11.58 2.73
N THR A 688 28.20 -10.54 3.35
CA THR A 688 29.64 -10.46 3.60
C THR A 688 30.05 -11.16 4.91
N ILE A 689 31.34 -11.19 5.24
CA ILE A 689 31.81 -11.81 6.51
C ILE A 689 31.30 -10.94 7.66
N ALA A 690 30.94 -11.56 8.79
CA ALA A 690 30.46 -10.82 9.95
C ALA A 690 31.39 -9.66 10.35
N ASP A 691 30.82 -8.46 10.48
CA ASP A 691 31.45 -7.30 11.06
C ASP A 691 31.62 -7.48 12.59
N MET A 692 32.61 -6.81 13.16
CA MET A 692 32.69 -6.67 14.61
C MET A 692 31.70 -5.61 15.11
N GLY A 693 31.10 -5.83 16.28
CA GLY A 693 30.21 -4.89 16.94
C GLY A 693 28.72 -5.16 16.72
N ALA A 694 27.90 -4.22 17.19
CA ALA A 694 26.44 -4.34 17.20
C ALA A 694 25.75 -4.00 15.87
N TYR A 695 26.43 -3.30 14.97
CA TYR A 695 25.88 -2.84 13.68
C TYR A 695 26.86 -3.16 12.55
N TYR A 696 26.36 -3.79 11.48
CA TYR A 696 27.12 -4.06 10.26
C TYR A 696 27.10 -2.86 9.29
N TYR A 697 27.99 -2.86 8.29
CA TYR A 697 28.14 -1.84 7.25
C TYR A 697 27.74 -2.37 5.86
N HIS A 698 26.87 -1.65 5.15
CA HIS A 698 26.38 -2.03 3.82
C HIS A 698 27.21 -1.43 2.66
N GLN A 699 27.58 -2.23 1.64
CA GLN A 699 28.68 -1.91 0.70
C GLN A 699 28.34 -1.47 -0.80
N HIS A 700 27.14 -1.01 -1.22
CA HIS A 700 26.78 -0.72 -2.68
C HIS A 700 25.92 0.59 -3.05
N PRO A 701 26.24 1.49 -4.06
CA PRO A 701 25.39 2.64 -4.61
C PRO A 701 25.33 2.91 -6.20
N GLY A 702 24.36 3.65 -6.84
CA GLY A 702 24.15 3.86 -8.35
C GLY A 702 23.52 5.19 -9.00
N CYS A 703 22.89 5.21 -10.24
CA CYS A 703 22.52 6.37 -11.17
C CYS A 703 21.15 6.28 -11.99
N PRO A 704 20.50 7.32 -12.69
CA PRO A 704 20.86 8.71 -13.13
C PRO A 704 20.25 9.93 -12.38
N TYR A 705 20.62 11.20 -12.68
CA TYR A 705 20.34 12.39 -11.82
C TYR A 705 19.45 13.52 -12.42
N VAL A 706 18.68 14.21 -11.56
CA VAL A 706 17.82 15.37 -11.90
C VAL A 706 18.49 16.74 -11.64
N PHE A 707 18.15 17.75 -12.46
CA PHE A 707 18.60 19.15 -12.34
C PHE A 707 17.42 20.14 -12.43
N THR A 708 17.41 21.12 -11.54
CA THR A 708 16.45 22.25 -11.56
C THR A 708 17.12 23.55 -12.01
N ARG A 709 16.35 24.50 -12.59
CA ARG A 709 16.86 25.83 -12.97
C ARG A 709 16.37 26.93 -12.04
N ASN A 710 17.31 27.72 -11.52
CA ASN A 710 17.04 28.97 -10.82
C ASN A 710 17.85 30.11 -11.45
N GLY A 711 17.17 31.11 -12.01
CA GLY A 711 17.84 32.31 -12.56
C GLY A 711 18.84 32.06 -13.71
N GLY A 712 18.81 30.88 -14.33
CA GLY A 712 19.73 30.47 -15.39
C GLY A 712 20.84 29.49 -14.97
N GLU A 713 21.02 29.25 -13.67
CA GLU A 713 21.95 28.24 -13.13
C GLU A 713 21.27 26.87 -12.99
N SER A 714 22.02 25.79 -13.26
CA SER A 714 21.56 24.40 -13.05
C SER A 714 21.97 23.91 -11.68
N ILE A 715 21.02 23.44 -10.89
CA ILE A 715 21.24 22.93 -9.54
C ILE A 715 21.00 21.43 -9.57
N GLU A 716 22.02 20.63 -9.21
CA GLU A 716 21.92 19.17 -9.08
C GLU A 716 20.95 18.81 -7.95
N GLU A 717 20.14 17.77 -8.13
CA GLU A 717 19.22 17.24 -7.13
C GLU A 717 19.74 15.90 -6.55
N ASN A 718 19.26 14.73 -6.99
CA ASN A 718 19.70 13.40 -6.55
C ASN A 718 19.48 12.33 -7.65
N ASN A 719 19.84 11.07 -7.37
CA ASN A 719 19.48 9.89 -8.18
C ASN A 719 17.95 9.78 -8.31
N LEU A 720 17.51 9.59 -9.55
CA LEU A 720 16.13 9.42 -9.98
C LEU A 720 15.66 7.96 -9.84
N LEU A 721 16.57 6.98 -9.83
CA LEU A 721 16.24 5.54 -9.87
C LEU A 721 16.89 4.70 -8.74
N PRO A 722 16.75 5.05 -7.45
CA PRO A 722 17.42 4.33 -6.37
C PRO A 722 16.97 2.86 -6.21
N LEU A 723 15.73 2.52 -6.59
CA LEU A 723 15.22 1.15 -6.45
C LEU A 723 15.72 0.21 -7.54
N ALA A 724 16.14 0.75 -8.69
CA ALA A 724 16.73 -0.04 -9.77
C ALA A 724 18.09 -0.66 -9.39
N GLU A 725 18.71 -0.20 -8.30
CA GLU A 725 20.02 -0.67 -7.83
C GLU A 725 19.97 -1.89 -6.92
N LEU A 726 18.77 -2.26 -6.46
CA LEU A 726 18.62 -3.41 -5.59
C LEU A 726 18.86 -4.72 -6.38
N PRO A 727 19.59 -5.70 -5.85
CA PRO A 727 19.80 -6.99 -6.54
C PRO A 727 18.48 -7.68 -6.91
N GLU A 728 17.45 -7.50 -6.09
CA GLU A 728 16.09 -7.98 -6.34
C GLU A 728 15.36 -7.27 -7.48
N SER A 729 15.86 -6.13 -7.97
CA SER A 729 15.28 -5.32 -9.05
C SER A 729 15.82 -5.66 -10.44
N GLU A 730 16.82 -6.57 -10.55
CA GLU A 730 17.44 -6.92 -11.83
C GLU A 730 16.39 -7.45 -12.83
N GLY A 731 16.26 -6.76 -13.97
CA GLY A 731 15.37 -7.12 -15.06
C GLY A 731 13.88 -6.82 -14.83
N LYS A 732 13.55 -5.94 -13.89
CA LYS A 732 12.16 -5.53 -13.58
C LYS A 732 11.92 -4.07 -13.95
N ASP A 733 10.68 -3.73 -14.27
CA ASP A 733 10.22 -2.34 -14.38
C ASP A 733 10.13 -1.74 -12.97
N ILE A 734 10.66 -0.52 -12.81
CA ILE A 734 10.76 0.16 -11.52
C ILE A 734 10.10 1.53 -11.66
N SER A 735 9.15 1.84 -10.77
CA SER A 735 8.58 3.18 -10.64
C SER A 735 9.22 3.88 -9.46
N ASP A 736 9.98 4.94 -9.72
CA ASP A 736 10.64 5.72 -8.68
C ASP A 736 9.96 7.09 -8.49
N TYR A 737 9.83 7.47 -7.22
CA TYR A 737 9.19 8.71 -6.82
C TYR A 737 10.24 9.68 -6.34
N TYR A 738 10.47 10.75 -7.10
CA TYR A 738 11.43 11.77 -6.70
C TYR A 738 10.76 13.03 -6.17
N GLN A 739 11.10 13.41 -4.94
CA GLN A 739 10.72 14.68 -4.38
C GLN A 739 11.77 15.76 -4.69
N ILE A 740 11.42 16.80 -5.46
CA ILE A 740 12.30 17.97 -5.67
C ILE A 740 12.51 18.68 -4.34
N GLN A 741 13.77 18.73 -3.88
CA GLN A 741 14.13 19.31 -2.58
C GLN A 741 14.55 20.78 -2.69
N LYS A 742 15.07 21.22 -3.85
CA LYS A 742 15.60 22.59 -3.99
C LYS A 742 14.59 23.53 -4.67
N PRO A 743 14.64 24.84 -4.38
CA PRO A 743 13.67 25.81 -4.91
C PRO A 743 13.78 26.00 -6.42
N PHE A 744 12.64 26.06 -7.12
CA PHE A 744 12.56 26.18 -8.58
C PHE A 744 11.58 27.29 -9.00
N VAL A 745 12.00 28.16 -9.92
CA VAL A 745 11.29 29.40 -10.29
C VAL A 745 10.72 29.31 -11.72
N PRO A 746 9.46 29.72 -11.97
CA PRO A 746 8.88 29.70 -13.32
C PRO A 746 9.55 30.72 -14.25
N GLN A 747 9.69 30.34 -15.52
CA GLN A 747 10.19 31.19 -16.61
C GLN A 747 9.10 31.30 -17.69
N ASP A 748 8.64 32.51 -18.00
CA ASP A 748 7.59 32.79 -19.00
C ASP A 748 6.26 32.04 -18.78
N GLY A 749 5.85 31.88 -17.52
CA GLY A 749 4.60 31.20 -17.14
C GLY A 749 4.67 29.67 -17.26
N LYS A 750 5.87 29.12 -17.43
CA LYS A 750 6.14 27.69 -17.57
C LYS A 750 7.25 27.26 -16.60
N TYR A 751 7.25 25.98 -16.28
CA TYR A 751 8.18 25.33 -15.36
C TYR A 751 9.12 24.43 -16.19
N LYS A 752 10.44 24.60 -16.05
CA LYS A 752 11.50 23.87 -16.78
C LYS A 752 12.23 22.85 -15.88
N LEU A 753 12.49 21.66 -16.39
CA LEU A 753 13.25 20.57 -15.76
C LEU A 753 14.35 20.06 -16.69
N GLU A 754 15.44 19.51 -16.14
CA GLU A 754 16.57 18.93 -16.87
C GLU A 754 17.01 17.60 -16.21
N VAL A 755 17.41 16.60 -16.99
CA VAL A 755 17.85 15.25 -16.53
C VAL A 755 19.23 14.95 -17.14
N ARG A 756 20.16 14.37 -16.37
CA ARG A 756 21.54 14.06 -16.81
C ARG A 756 22.04 12.68 -16.36
N GLU A 757 22.79 12.06 -17.26
CA GLU A 757 23.54 10.81 -17.08
C GLU A 757 25.03 11.10 -16.79
N PHE A 758 25.64 10.35 -15.86
CA PHE A 758 27.05 10.55 -15.46
C PHE A 758 27.97 9.36 -15.70
N GLU A 759 27.40 8.15 -15.83
CA GLU A 759 28.15 6.94 -16.12
C GLU A 759 28.19 6.63 -17.64
N ASN A 760 28.89 5.57 -18.03
CA ASN A 760 28.87 5.05 -19.40
C ASN A 760 27.64 4.14 -19.65
N GLU A 761 26.52 4.50 -19.03
CA GLU A 761 25.26 3.77 -19.07
C GLU A 761 24.21 4.63 -19.80
N HIS A 762 23.21 3.99 -20.39
CA HIS A 762 22.15 4.66 -21.15
C HIS A 762 20.80 4.30 -20.54
N SER A 763 20.20 5.22 -19.78
CA SER A 763 18.82 5.08 -19.30
C SER A 763 17.82 5.56 -20.36
N TRP A 764 16.70 4.86 -20.49
CA TRP A 764 15.63 5.16 -21.45
C TRP A 764 14.38 5.52 -20.67
N PHE A 765 13.83 6.71 -20.92
CA PHE A 765 12.58 7.19 -20.30
C PHE A 765 11.44 7.09 -21.29
N ASP A 766 10.32 6.51 -20.88
CA ASP A 766 9.06 6.43 -21.63
C ASP A 766 8.01 7.41 -21.09
N GLN A 767 8.02 7.75 -19.79
CA GLN A 767 7.06 8.67 -19.16
C GLN A 767 7.69 9.63 -18.12
N LEU A 768 7.07 10.80 -17.91
CA LEU A 768 7.41 11.72 -16.81
C LEU A 768 6.15 12.45 -16.36
N GLN A 769 5.76 12.31 -15.08
CA GLN A 769 4.50 12.85 -14.55
C GLN A 769 4.70 13.74 -13.32
N LEU A 770 3.93 14.83 -13.22
CA LEU A 770 3.83 15.65 -12.00
C LEU A 770 2.68 15.15 -11.12
N ILE A 771 2.98 14.62 -9.94
CA ILE A 771 1.99 13.97 -9.05
C ILE A 771 1.37 14.95 -8.05
N ALA A 772 2.16 15.84 -7.47
CA ALA A 772 1.67 16.79 -6.46
C ALA A 772 2.53 18.04 -6.32
N VAL A 773 1.91 19.11 -5.82
CA VAL A 773 2.51 20.43 -5.63
C VAL A 773 2.29 20.90 -4.20
N ASP A 774 3.36 21.34 -3.56
CA ASP A 774 3.29 21.83 -2.19
C ASP A 774 2.91 23.30 -2.11
N HIS A 775 2.06 23.61 -1.15
CA HIS A 775 1.60 24.96 -0.88
C HIS A 775 1.45 25.18 0.63
N PRO A 776 1.61 26.42 1.13
CA PRO A 776 1.35 26.72 2.54
C PRO A 776 -0.05 26.26 2.97
N GLN A 777 -0.22 25.81 4.22
CA GLN A 777 -1.48 25.22 4.72
C GLN A 777 -2.67 26.19 4.56
N GLU A 778 -2.41 27.50 4.58
CA GLU A 778 -3.42 28.53 4.40
C GLU A 778 -3.75 28.86 2.94
N VAL A 779 -3.05 28.26 1.97
CA VAL A 779 -3.28 28.37 0.53
C VAL A 779 -4.09 27.17 0.06
N LYS A 780 -5.04 27.39 -0.84
CA LYS A 780 -5.84 26.38 -1.53
C LYS A 780 -5.58 26.51 -3.03
N ILE A 781 -5.68 25.40 -3.75
CA ILE A 781 -5.45 25.31 -5.21
C ILE A 781 -6.77 24.94 -5.90
N ALA A 782 -7.04 25.53 -7.07
CA ALA A 782 -8.19 25.19 -7.92
C ALA A 782 -7.80 25.23 -9.40
N VAL A 783 -8.57 24.54 -10.26
CA VAL A 783 -8.42 24.61 -11.72
C VAL A 783 -9.68 25.25 -12.30
N SER A 784 -9.51 26.32 -13.07
CA SER A 784 -10.63 27.01 -13.73
C SER A 784 -11.23 26.17 -14.87
N THR A 785 -12.45 26.50 -15.31
CA THR A 785 -13.11 25.92 -16.50
C THR A 785 -12.35 26.15 -17.81
N SER A 786 -11.29 26.97 -17.81
CA SER A 786 -10.36 27.18 -18.93
C SER A 786 -8.97 26.57 -18.69
N GLY A 787 -8.79 25.73 -17.66
CA GLY A 787 -7.54 25.01 -17.39
C GLY A 787 -6.43 25.78 -16.65
N LYS A 788 -6.66 26.99 -16.15
CA LYS A 788 -5.67 27.72 -15.32
C LYS A 788 -5.67 27.22 -13.87
N ILE A 789 -4.48 27.05 -13.29
CA ILE A 789 -4.27 26.81 -11.85
C ILE A 789 -4.41 28.14 -11.08
N LEU A 790 -5.31 28.18 -10.11
CA LEU A 790 -5.59 29.31 -9.23
C LEU A 790 -5.16 28.96 -7.81
N SER A 791 -4.42 29.85 -7.14
CA SER A 791 -4.13 29.74 -5.71
C SER A 791 -4.88 30.81 -4.93
N TYR A 792 -5.48 30.46 -3.80
CA TYR A 792 -6.28 31.39 -2.98
C TYR A 792 -6.15 31.10 -1.48
N LYS A 793 -6.17 32.15 -0.64
CA LYS A 793 -6.12 32.02 0.83
C LYS A 793 -7.49 32.13 1.52
N LYS A 794 -8.45 32.78 0.87
CA LYS A 794 -9.77 33.07 1.44
C LYS A 794 -10.82 33.17 0.34
N LEU A 795 -11.92 32.45 0.51
CA LEU A 795 -13.11 32.59 -0.31
C LEU A 795 -13.88 33.84 0.12
N VAL A 796 -14.17 34.73 -0.81
CA VAL A 796 -15.01 35.92 -0.57
C VAL A 796 -16.41 35.62 -1.07
N LYS A 797 -17.37 35.52 -0.15
CA LYS A 797 -18.77 35.31 -0.53
C LYS A 797 -19.27 36.51 -1.35
N PRO A 798 -20.03 36.30 -2.43
CA PRO A 798 -20.66 37.40 -3.15
C PRO A 798 -21.54 38.21 -2.20
N ILE A 799 -21.50 39.53 -2.31
CA ILE A 799 -22.24 40.48 -1.45
C ILE A 799 -23.57 40.93 -2.07
N ALA A 800 -23.78 40.59 -3.35
CA ALA A 800 -25.02 40.79 -4.09
C ALA A 800 -25.09 39.78 -5.23
N ALA A 801 -26.27 39.22 -5.49
CA ALA A 801 -26.53 38.39 -6.65
C ALA A 801 -27.93 38.68 -7.15
N VAL A 802 -28.03 39.34 -8.29
CA VAL A 802 -29.29 39.75 -8.89
C VAL A 802 -29.34 39.28 -10.34
N ASP A 803 -30.48 38.71 -10.73
CA ASP A 803 -30.69 38.33 -12.13
C ASP A 803 -30.99 39.56 -13.01
N SER A 804 -31.16 39.33 -14.31
CA SER A 804 -31.51 40.37 -15.29
C SER A 804 -32.88 41.03 -15.05
N LEU A 805 -33.68 40.50 -14.13
CA LEU A 805 -34.98 41.02 -13.70
C LEU A 805 -34.91 41.73 -12.33
N GLY A 806 -33.71 41.83 -11.72
CA GLY A 806 -33.47 42.51 -10.45
C GLY A 806 -33.88 41.71 -9.21
N ARG A 807 -34.10 40.39 -9.34
CA ARG A 807 -34.48 39.52 -8.21
C ARG A 807 -33.24 39.10 -7.43
N ASP A 808 -33.29 39.21 -6.11
CA ASP A 808 -32.17 38.91 -5.19
C ASP A 808 -32.05 37.41 -4.91
N PHE A 809 -30.93 36.82 -5.32
CA PHE A 809 -30.56 35.43 -5.13
C PHE A 809 -29.47 35.22 -4.08
N LEU A 810 -29.06 36.27 -3.36
CA LEU A 810 -27.96 36.21 -2.39
C LEU A 810 -28.17 35.13 -1.31
N LYS A 811 -29.43 34.89 -0.92
CA LYS A 811 -29.81 33.83 0.03
C LYS A 811 -29.62 32.40 -0.49
N PHE A 812 -29.72 32.19 -1.80
CA PHE A 812 -29.57 30.88 -2.43
C PHE A 812 -28.12 30.55 -2.78
N ILE A 813 -27.28 31.59 -2.86
CA ILE A 813 -25.86 31.50 -3.16
C ILE A 813 -25.02 31.36 -1.88
N GLY A 814 -25.51 31.85 -0.74
CA GLY A 814 -24.78 31.84 0.53
C GLY A 814 -24.49 30.45 1.15
N SER A 815 -25.17 29.41 0.67
CA SER A 815 -25.04 28.00 1.07
C SER A 815 -24.07 27.18 0.20
N LEU A 816 -23.56 27.75 -0.90
CA LEU A 816 -22.63 27.07 -1.80
C LEU A 816 -21.19 27.32 -1.36
N SER A 817 -20.41 26.25 -1.17
CA SER A 817 -19.00 26.29 -0.73
C SER A 817 -18.01 26.67 -1.86
N SER A 818 -18.48 26.79 -3.11
CA SER A 818 -17.64 26.75 -4.32
C SER A 818 -17.61 28.03 -5.17
N ILE A 819 -18.17 29.15 -4.71
CA ILE A 819 -18.20 30.39 -5.52
C ILE A 819 -16.97 31.25 -5.24
N VAL A 820 -16.06 31.28 -6.23
CA VAL A 820 -14.87 32.13 -6.28
C VAL A 820 -15.16 33.36 -7.15
N MET A 821 -15.07 34.57 -6.57
CA MET A 821 -15.01 35.81 -7.34
C MET A 821 -13.54 36.26 -7.41
N ASP A 822 -13.05 36.51 -8.62
CA ASP A 822 -11.73 37.11 -8.85
C ASP A 822 -11.76 38.57 -8.40
N SER A 823 -11.30 38.83 -7.17
CA SER A 823 -10.94 40.18 -6.73
C SER A 823 -9.41 40.29 -6.68
N LEU A 824 -8.86 40.80 -7.77
CA LEU A 824 -7.54 41.42 -7.93
C LEU A 824 -6.72 41.64 -6.64
N SER A 825 -5.47 41.19 -6.70
CA SER A 825 -4.28 41.54 -5.88
C SER A 825 -3.89 40.60 -4.71
N SER A 826 -3.26 39.47 -5.06
CA SER A 826 -1.91 39.10 -4.58
C SER A 826 -1.57 37.66 -5.02
N TYR A 827 -0.85 37.51 -6.13
CA TYR A 827 -0.24 36.23 -6.50
C TYR A 827 0.80 35.84 -5.45
N ILE A 828 0.65 34.68 -4.84
CA ILE A 828 1.69 34.07 -4.02
C ILE A 828 2.31 32.95 -4.85
N PRO A 829 3.63 32.97 -5.09
CA PRO A 829 4.29 31.94 -5.89
C PRO A 829 4.07 30.57 -5.25
N ILE A 830 3.74 29.58 -6.09
CA ILE A 830 3.84 28.17 -5.75
C ILE A 830 5.28 27.90 -5.30
N THR A 831 5.46 27.34 -4.10
CA THR A 831 6.77 27.29 -3.44
C THR A 831 7.68 26.16 -3.92
N SER A 832 7.13 25.11 -4.55
CA SER A 832 7.81 24.14 -5.43
C SER A 832 6.82 23.02 -5.81
N PRO A 833 6.83 22.46 -7.04
CA PRO A 833 6.27 21.13 -7.28
C PRO A 833 7.07 20.13 -6.46
N ARG A 834 6.41 19.18 -5.79
CA ARG A 834 7.13 18.24 -4.94
C ARG A 834 7.42 16.95 -5.63
N TYR A 835 6.50 16.32 -6.33
CA TYR A 835 6.69 14.93 -6.75
C TYR A 835 6.66 14.80 -8.27
N ILE A 836 7.75 14.24 -8.81
CA ILE A 836 7.83 13.79 -10.19
C ILE A 836 7.98 12.27 -10.16
N VAL A 837 7.18 11.60 -10.99
CA VAL A 837 7.34 10.17 -11.29
C VAL A 837 8.05 10.07 -12.63
N ALA A 838 9.12 9.30 -12.65
CA ALA A 838 9.91 8.99 -13.84
C ALA A 838 9.84 7.50 -14.13
#